data_AF-A0A420TZH9-F1
#
_entry.id   AF-A0A420TZH9-F1
#
_cell.length_a   1.000
_cell.length_b   1.000
_cell.length_c   1.000
_cell.angle_alpha   90.00
_cell.angle_beta   90.00
_cell.angle_gamma   90.00
#
_symmetry.space_group_name_H-M   'P 1'
#
loop_
_entity.id
_entity.type
_entity.pdbx_description
1 polymer ?
#
loop_
_entity_poly.entity_id
_entity_poly.type
_entity_poly.pdbx_seq_one_letter_code
_entity_poly.pdbx_strand_id
1 'polypeptide(L)'
;MLHEILLSLSGHPSPLLRTDATQPHALSGVSPAERQLLASAAHLSDVHIKLISYTAQVANSHPSTICRAVATAIDSIHLAAFQRKVLDVEASILQDDPDLVGAYNIVPLTAVIGEFKDWTRRMEWLWEMVQFMLAKNKKGETCHGAQLMDRLRLELQSGYRDVQNTAMSLVTVAETAWLKQVSAWILYGRLPSFGGDDFFVQKVEESENEYISRSSLLPAFVTPATASSMLFIGKSLNHIRVKSSVDSGLRGLDHLSSKLQELSSLSFPIKSTSFSRAIIAVRISLSENTLQKLLPLAKVTEMLQLLRDFFLLGRGEFAMQLTHEADEKIRSRWRRADNLAYEKGDGLKNVTVKEGEVAAVLARTWAVLASMQGQHAEEDEQLELARDLLRLNLTKSKATPNFGSGSGLSRDAVSLLSESPFRNLLFSVPSLLSIQIPPPLDMVLSPSDIQIYSCINAYLLSMRRAHIRLTDLWKITSLRRQYPTAKGDREHIILLRKRWTSRSSSMRSSWTTASAAIFFLAETEAYLQTEIVAGLWEGFHEWLTANDPKHGQSRAPTPTKLRDELGGADEDEEEEDDLWLGNENEKPTGQDHTPKTRDSTPPQDPQTLSTAHRLYLRTLIHRLLLTQPTFTQPLYNLLIHIDHLVAHLHRLHAIYTSIDLETDAGVVDAFVDLESEERDVKRRLHDIESRVRSGIEDVVAALRALESDPIFTAEWEGDTAPATATEEDDDDQRDGRARDTDDAEERGGFTAARVGGINRLLMKLDFGTWFGRPDGHDDVEQL
;
A
#
# COMPACT_ATOMS: atom_id res chain seq x y z
N MET A 1 69.84 18.34 14.46
CA MET A 1 68.61 18.32 15.27
C MET A 1 67.45 19.01 14.56
N LEU A 2 67.53 20.29 14.20
CA LEU A 2 66.43 21.00 13.52
C LEU A 2 66.01 20.36 12.18
N HIS A 3 66.99 19.99 11.33
CA HIS A 3 66.71 19.26 10.09
C HIS A 3 65.95 17.95 10.34
N GLU A 4 66.36 17.17 11.34
CA GLU A 4 65.67 15.92 11.72
C GLU A 4 64.26 16.17 12.27
N ILE A 5 64.04 17.30 12.95
CA ILE A 5 62.70 17.69 13.45
C ILE A 5 61.79 18.05 12.28
N LEU A 6 62.25 18.88 11.33
CA LEU A 6 61.47 19.24 10.13
C LEU A 6 61.20 18.02 9.25
N LEU A 7 62.20 17.14 9.09
CA LEU A 7 62.05 15.88 8.38
C LEU A 7 61.00 14.97 9.06
N SER A 8 61.02 14.89 10.39
CA SER A 8 60.00 14.16 11.17
C SER A 8 58.60 14.76 11.01
N LEU A 9 58.48 16.08 11.09
CA LEU A 9 57.22 16.79 10.90
C LEU A 9 56.70 16.66 9.45
N SER A 10 57.57 16.48 8.46
CA SER A 10 57.15 16.24 7.06
C SER A 10 56.54 14.85 6.81
N GLY A 11 56.67 13.91 7.76
CA GLY A 11 56.10 12.56 7.68
C GLY A 11 57.13 11.42 7.57
N HIS A 12 58.42 11.72 7.71
CA HIS A 12 59.48 10.71 7.69
C HIS A 12 59.96 10.36 9.11
N PRO A 13 59.91 9.10 9.55
CA PRO A 13 60.26 8.77 10.94
C PRO A 13 61.74 9.06 11.22
N SER A 14 62.01 9.97 12.15
CA SER A 14 63.37 10.27 12.61
C SER A 14 63.78 9.39 13.79
N PRO A 15 65.04 8.94 13.90
CA PRO A 15 65.52 8.17 15.04
C PRO A 15 65.60 9.00 16.34
N LEU A 16 65.60 10.34 16.25
CA LEU A 16 65.69 11.26 17.39
C LEU A 16 64.35 11.50 18.11
N LEU A 17 63.21 11.34 17.42
CA LEU A 17 61.87 11.69 17.94
C LEU A 17 60.97 10.45 18.14
N ARG A 18 61.51 9.23 18.06
CA ARG A 18 60.73 8.00 18.27
C ARG A 18 60.28 7.86 19.73
N THR A 19 58.97 7.72 19.92
CA THR A 19 58.30 7.49 21.22
C THR A 19 58.59 6.09 21.80
N ASP A 20 58.91 5.11 20.95
CA ASP A 20 59.19 3.71 21.36
C ASP A 20 60.66 3.43 21.72
N ALA A 21 61.57 4.40 21.57
CA ALA A 21 63.00 4.18 21.81
C ALA A 21 63.33 4.26 23.31
N THR A 22 63.54 3.10 23.93
CA THR A 22 64.15 2.91 25.25
C THR A 22 65.64 3.28 25.25
N GLN A 23 66.01 4.46 24.77
CA GLN A 23 67.40 4.88 24.57
C GLN A 23 67.67 6.23 25.27
N PRO A 24 68.11 6.21 26.55
CA PRO A 24 68.45 7.41 27.32
C PRO A 24 69.73 8.13 26.84
N HIS A 25 70.45 7.61 25.84
CA HIS A 25 71.77 8.11 25.43
C HIS A 25 71.74 9.21 24.36
N ALA A 26 70.67 9.37 23.58
CA ALA A 26 70.59 10.39 22.52
C ALA A 26 70.26 11.81 23.06
N LEU A 27 69.78 11.91 24.30
CA LEU A 27 69.26 13.15 24.92
C LEU A 27 70.08 13.59 26.16
N SER A 28 71.28 13.05 26.35
CA SER A 28 72.10 13.30 27.55
C SER A 28 72.65 14.73 27.67
N GLY A 29 72.54 15.54 26.61
CA GLY A 29 72.96 16.95 26.56
C GLY A 29 71.82 17.97 26.48
N VAL A 30 70.55 17.55 26.58
CA VAL A 30 69.37 18.40 26.39
C VAL A 30 68.76 18.75 27.75
N SER A 31 68.42 20.02 27.96
CA SER A 31 67.78 20.47 29.21
C SER A 31 66.38 19.85 29.38
N PRO A 32 65.86 19.75 30.62
CA PRO A 32 64.51 19.21 30.85
C PRO A 32 63.40 19.93 30.08
N ALA A 33 63.51 21.25 29.90
CA ALA A 33 62.55 22.07 29.16
C ALA A 33 62.60 21.81 27.65
N GLU A 34 63.81 21.72 27.08
CA GLU A 34 63.99 21.34 25.67
C GLU A 34 63.53 19.91 25.40
N ARG A 35 63.68 18.99 26.37
CA ARG A 35 63.16 17.63 26.24
C ARG A 35 61.63 17.61 26.14
N GLN A 36 60.94 18.46 26.90
CA GLN A 36 59.48 18.59 26.80
C GLN A 36 59.03 19.17 25.46
N LEU A 37 59.80 20.14 24.92
CA LEU A 37 59.58 20.69 23.58
C LEU A 37 59.81 19.66 22.47
N LEU A 38 60.85 18.84 22.59
CA LEU A 38 61.07 17.72 21.66
C LEU A 38 59.97 16.67 21.77
N ALA A 39 59.43 16.43 22.97
CA ALA A 39 58.31 15.51 23.17
C ALA A 39 57.02 16.01 22.50
N SER A 40 56.73 17.32 22.53
CA SER A 40 55.56 17.86 21.83
C SER A 40 55.71 17.79 20.31
N ALA A 41 56.91 18.05 19.78
CA ALA A 41 57.21 17.88 18.35
C ALA A 41 57.16 16.39 17.93
N ALA A 42 57.66 15.49 18.78
CA ALA A 42 57.58 14.05 18.57
C ALA A 42 56.12 13.58 18.48
N HIS A 43 55.28 13.99 19.43
CA HIS A 43 53.85 13.69 19.41
C HIS A 43 53.15 14.20 18.14
N LEU A 44 53.41 15.46 17.75
CA LEU A 44 52.86 16.02 16.51
C LEU A 44 53.30 15.23 15.26
N SER A 45 54.58 14.84 15.19
CA SER A 45 55.08 14.04 14.08
C SER A 45 54.49 12.62 14.05
N ASP A 46 54.29 11.99 15.20
CA ASP A 46 53.67 10.66 15.31
C ASP A 46 52.19 10.71 14.87
N VAL A 47 51.44 11.71 15.33
CA VAL A 47 50.06 11.93 14.88
C VAL A 47 50.00 12.18 13.37
N HIS A 48 50.92 12.97 12.80
CA HIS A 48 50.97 13.21 11.36
C HIS A 48 51.26 11.92 10.56
N ILE A 49 52.25 11.13 10.96
CA ILE A 49 52.59 9.85 10.30
C ILE A 49 51.42 8.86 10.39
N LYS A 50 50.78 8.77 11.56
CA LYS A 50 49.56 7.99 11.75
C LYS A 50 48.46 8.48 10.82
N LEU A 51 48.18 9.78 10.80
CA LEU A 51 47.16 10.35 9.92
C LEU A 51 47.43 9.99 8.45
N ILE A 52 48.63 10.18 7.91
CA ILE A 52 48.95 9.83 6.51
C ILE A 52 48.64 8.35 6.22
N SER A 53 49.10 7.44 7.09
CA SER A 53 48.92 5.99 6.86
C SER A 53 47.46 5.55 6.97
N TYR A 54 46.73 6.02 7.98
CA TYR A 54 45.35 5.62 8.24
C TYR A 54 44.35 6.33 7.33
N THR A 55 44.57 7.58 6.93
CA THR A 55 43.72 8.25 5.92
C THR A 55 43.87 7.56 4.56
N ALA A 56 45.08 7.18 4.17
CA ALA A 56 45.32 6.41 2.94
C ALA A 56 44.66 5.02 3.00
N GLN A 57 44.65 4.37 4.16
CA GLN A 57 43.91 3.12 4.36
C GLN A 57 42.40 3.34 4.15
N VAL A 58 41.80 4.32 4.86
CA VAL A 58 40.36 4.61 4.76
C VAL A 58 39.97 5.01 3.33
N ALA A 59 40.76 5.84 2.65
CA ALA A 59 40.50 6.28 1.29
C ALA A 59 40.50 5.12 0.27
N ASN A 60 41.19 4.01 0.55
CA ASN A 60 41.27 2.85 -0.35
C ASN A 60 40.35 1.69 0.04
N SER A 61 40.15 1.43 1.34
CA SER A 61 39.48 0.21 1.80
C SER A 61 38.07 0.42 2.36
N HIS A 62 37.64 1.66 2.64
CA HIS A 62 36.38 1.90 3.33
C HIS A 62 35.16 1.69 2.39
N PRO A 63 34.08 1.02 2.83
CA PRO A 63 32.91 0.73 1.99
C PRO A 63 32.09 1.99 1.62
N SER A 64 31.97 2.96 2.54
CA SER A 64 31.31 4.25 2.29
C SER A 64 32.13 5.17 1.36
N THR A 65 31.49 5.70 0.32
CA THR A 65 32.05 6.75 -0.56
C THR A 65 32.29 8.07 0.18
N ILE A 66 31.45 8.40 1.16
CA ILE A 66 31.50 9.66 1.91
C ILE A 66 32.72 9.64 2.82
N CYS A 67 32.94 8.53 3.56
CA CYS A 67 34.13 8.38 4.40
C CYS A 67 35.42 8.42 3.56
N ARG A 68 35.44 7.83 2.36
CA ARG A 68 36.58 7.90 1.43
C ARG A 68 36.84 9.34 0.96
N ALA A 69 35.79 10.09 0.63
CA ALA A 69 35.90 11.48 0.20
C ALA A 69 36.46 12.37 1.32
N VAL A 70 35.98 12.18 2.56
CA VAL A 70 36.49 12.91 3.73
C VAL A 70 37.94 12.54 4.04
N ALA A 71 38.30 11.26 4.01
CA ALA A 71 39.69 10.82 4.20
C ALA A 71 40.65 11.42 3.15
N THR A 72 40.20 11.47 1.89
CA THR A 72 40.94 12.13 0.79
C THR A 72 41.06 13.64 1.01
N ALA A 73 40.04 14.29 1.58
CA ALA A 73 40.08 15.71 1.92
C ALA A 73 41.00 16.00 3.11
N ILE A 74 41.04 15.13 4.12
CA ILE A 74 42.00 15.25 5.23
C ILE A 74 43.43 15.25 4.67
N ASP A 75 43.75 14.30 3.79
CA ASP A 75 45.06 14.19 3.16
C ASP A 75 45.39 15.39 2.24
N SER A 76 44.53 15.67 1.27
CA SER A 76 44.78 16.69 0.24
C SER A 76 44.66 18.14 0.70
N ILE A 77 43.84 18.43 1.72
CA ILE A 77 43.61 19.79 2.21
C ILE A 77 44.42 20.04 3.48
N HIS A 78 44.21 19.24 4.53
CA HIS A 78 44.75 19.54 5.85
C HIS A 78 46.19 19.04 6.05
N LEU A 79 46.51 17.80 5.65
CA LEU A 79 47.87 17.28 5.74
C LEU A 79 48.79 17.98 4.74
N ALA A 80 48.33 18.20 3.50
CA ALA A 80 49.07 18.99 2.53
C ALA A 80 49.30 20.45 2.98
N ALA A 81 48.33 21.08 3.66
CA ALA A 81 48.54 22.42 4.22
C ALA A 81 49.57 22.43 5.36
N PHE A 82 49.60 21.39 6.18
CA PHE A 82 50.64 21.24 7.20
C PHE A 82 52.03 21.03 6.57
N GLN A 83 52.14 20.17 5.55
CA GLN A 83 53.40 20.00 4.81
C GLN A 83 53.88 21.30 4.15
N ARG A 84 52.97 22.10 3.57
CA ARG A 84 53.31 23.44 3.07
C ARG A 84 53.85 24.34 4.17
N LYS A 85 53.21 24.36 5.34
CA LYS A 85 53.71 25.14 6.49
C LYS A 85 55.09 24.67 6.96
N VAL A 86 55.39 23.37 6.90
CA VAL A 86 56.74 22.85 7.19
C VAL A 86 57.76 23.37 6.17
N LEU A 87 57.42 23.36 4.88
CA LEU A 87 58.27 23.90 3.81
C LEU A 87 58.46 25.42 3.92
N ASP A 88 57.42 26.15 4.32
CA ASP A 88 57.51 27.60 4.54
C ASP A 88 58.48 27.92 5.69
N VAL A 89 58.40 27.18 6.79
CA VAL A 89 59.33 27.35 7.93
C VAL A 89 60.76 26.96 7.53
N GLU A 90 60.94 25.90 6.74
CA GLU A 90 62.25 25.53 6.19
C GLU A 90 62.81 26.64 5.28
N ALA A 91 61.98 27.19 4.39
CA ALA A 91 62.37 28.29 3.51
C ALA A 91 62.73 29.55 4.29
N SER A 92 61.98 29.92 5.33
CA SER A 92 62.29 31.04 6.22
C SER A 92 63.62 30.85 6.97
N ILE A 93 63.93 29.61 7.39
CA ILE A 93 65.22 29.28 8.00
C ILE A 93 66.36 29.42 6.99
N LEU A 94 66.15 29.03 5.73
CA LEU A 94 67.17 29.14 4.67
C LEU A 94 67.35 30.57 4.14
N GLN A 95 66.35 31.44 4.30
CA GLN A 95 66.37 32.85 3.86
C GLN A 95 66.85 33.81 4.96
N ASP A 96 67.28 33.30 6.11
CA ASP A 96 67.73 34.08 7.27
C ASP A 96 66.67 35.11 7.76
N ASP A 97 65.40 34.68 7.82
CA ASP A 97 64.28 35.53 8.25
C ASP A 97 64.46 36.00 9.72
N PRO A 98 64.46 37.32 10.01
CA PRO A 98 64.73 37.85 11.35
C PRO A 98 63.76 37.41 12.45
N ASP A 99 62.57 36.92 12.09
CA ASP A 99 61.57 36.43 13.06
C ASP A 99 61.91 35.02 13.61
N LEU A 100 62.63 34.20 12.82
CA LEU A 100 62.99 32.82 13.16
C LEU A 100 64.49 32.64 13.41
N VAL A 101 65.33 33.45 12.77
CA VAL A 101 66.79 33.38 12.85
C VAL A 101 67.31 34.51 13.73
N GLY A 102 67.76 34.15 14.94
CA GLY A 102 68.35 35.10 15.88
C GLY A 102 69.75 35.56 15.45
N ALA A 103 70.31 36.53 16.17
CA ALA A 103 71.69 36.96 15.97
C ALA A 103 72.65 35.76 15.94
N TYR A 104 73.62 35.78 15.02
CA TYR A 104 74.61 34.71 14.78
C TYR A 104 74.09 33.44 14.08
N ASN A 105 73.01 33.51 13.28
CA ASN A 105 72.42 32.38 12.54
C ASN A 105 71.97 31.23 13.45
N ILE A 106 71.52 31.56 14.67
CA ILE A 106 71.03 30.59 15.65
C ILE A 106 69.50 30.57 15.60
N VAL A 107 68.93 29.41 15.28
CA VAL A 107 67.48 29.19 15.28
C VAL A 107 67.07 28.58 16.62
N PRO A 108 66.33 29.31 17.48
CA PRO A 108 65.87 28.76 18.75
C PRO A 108 64.74 27.74 18.52
N LEU A 109 64.84 26.58 19.18
CA LEU A 109 63.85 25.51 19.10
C LEU A 109 62.44 25.97 19.49
N THR A 110 62.35 26.93 20.41
CA THR A 110 61.09 27.54 20.86
C THR A 110 60.37 28.31 19.76
N ALA A 111 61.10 29.00 18.86
CA ALA A 111 60.49 29.73 17.75
C ALA A 111 59.92 28.75 16.72
N VAL A 112 60.68 27.70 16.36
CA VAL A 112 60.23 26.66 15.43
C VAL A 112 58.99 25.93 15.95
N ILE A 113 58.96 25.56 17.24
CA ILE A 113 57.80 24.89 17.83
C ILE A 113 56.62 25.85 18.02
N GLY A 114 56.89 27.15 18.23
CA GLY A 114 55.88 28.20 18.29
C GLY A 114 55.01 28.25 17.03
N GLU A 115 55.63 28.12 15.85
CA GLU A 115 54.95 28.12 14.54
C GLU A 115 53.99 26.92 14.35
N PHE A 116 54.22 25.80 15.03
CA PHE A 116 53.41 24.59 14.90
C PHE A 116 52.40 24.39 16.04
N LYS A 117 52.38 25.28 17.04
CA LYS A 117 51.52 25.17 18.23
C LYS A 117 50.02 25.13 17.88
N ASP A 118 49.60 25.87 16.86
CA ASP A 118 48.19 25.90 16.44
C ASP A 118 47.75 24.62 15.70
N TRP A 119 48.71 23.79 15.26
CA TRP A 119 48.44 22.56 14.52
C TRP A 119 48.28 21.34 15.41
N THR A 120 48.78 21.35 16.65
CA THR A 120 48.72 20.19 17.55
C THR A 120 47.28 19.75 17.81
N ARG A 121 46.44 20.67 18.26
CA ARG A 121 45.01 20.42 18.52
C ARG A 121 44.25 19.97 17.27
N ARG A 122 44.53 20.63 16.14
CA ARG A 122 43.89 20.28 14.85
C ARG A 122 44.24 18.87 14.42
N MET A 123 45.51 18.47 14.56
CA MET A 123 45.97 17.12 14.21
C MET A 123 45.41 16.06 15.16
N GLU A 124 45.35 16.35 16.47
CA GLU A 124 44.71 15.46 17.46
C GLU A 124 43.23 15.25 17.14
N TRP A 125 42.49 16.32 16.83
CA TRP A 125 41.10 16.22 16.43
C TRP A 125 40.89 15.45 15.12
N LEU A 126 41.73 15.70 14.10
CA LEU A 126 41.70 14.92 12.85
C LEU A 126 41.96 13.44 13.10
N TRP A 127 42.86 13.13 14.04
CA TRP A 127 43.15 11.76 14.43
C TRP A 127 41.96 11.09 15.10
N GLU A 128 41.25 11.78 16.00
CA GLU A 128 40.00 11.31 16.58
C GLU A 128 38.94 11.03 15.49
N MET A 129 38.84 11.88 14.47
CA MET A 129 37.90 11.66 13.35
C MET A 129 38.26 10.44 12.50
N VAL A 130 39.55 10.22 12.22
CA VAL A 130 40.01 9.03 11.48
C VAL A 130 39.83 7.75 12.31
N GLN A 131 40.07 7.80 13.61
CA GLN A 131 39.76 6.71 14.52
C GLN A 131 38.26 6.38 14.53
N PHE A 132 37.41 7.41 14.53
CA PHE A 132 35.96 7.22 14.44
C PHE A 132 35.52 6.53 13.14
N MET A 133 36.15 6.85 12.00
CA MET A 133 35.90 6.16 10.72
C MET A 133 36.30 4.68 10.76
N LEU A 134 37.39 4.35 11.46
CA LEU A 134 37.93 3.00 11.56
C LEU A 134 37.30 2.16 12.67
N ALA A 135 36.63 2.82 13.63
CA ALA A 135 35.97 2.17 14.74
C ALA A 135 34.90 1.21 14.23
N LYS A 136 34.95 -0.03 14.70
CA LYS A 136 33.91 -1.03 14.45
C LYS A 136 32.89 -0.97 15.57
N ASN A 137 31.62 -0.84 15.21
CA ASN A 137 30.51 -0.89 16.15
C ASN A 137 30.38 -2.30 16.76
N LYS A 138 29.56 -2.44 17.81
CA LYS A 138 29.27 -3.72 18.50
C LYS A 138 28.79 -4.86 17.55
N LYS A 139 28.29 -4.50 16.36
CA LYS A 139 27.84 -5.42 15.29
C LYS A 139 28.93 -5.76 14.25
N GLY A 140 30.15 -5.25 14.41
CA GLY A 140 31.26 -5.44 13.46
C GLY A 140 31.25 -4.51 12.24
N GLU A 141 30.22 -3.66 12.11
CA GLU A 141 30.09 -2.67 11.03
C GLU A 141 31.00 -1.46 11.24
N THR A 142 31.60 -0.98 10.16
CA THR A 142 32.35 0.28 10.10
C THR A 142 31.41 1.49 10.15
N CYS A 143 31.96 2.68 10.41
CA CYS A 143 31.21 3.93 10.42
C CYS A 143 30.47 4.16 9.07
N HIS A 144 29.19 4.52 9.14
CA HIS A 144 28.40 4.90 7.97
C HIS A 144 28.58 6.40 7.65
N GLY A 145 28.43 6.79 6.40
CA GLY A 145 28.65 8.16 5.93
C GLY A 145 27.73 9.18 6.63
N ALA A 146 26.48 8.80 6.92
CA ALA A 146 25.53 9.64 7.67
C ALA A 146 26.02 9.92 9.11
N GLN A 147 26.54 8.90 9.80
CA GLN A 147 27.05 9.03 11.17
C GLN A 147 28.26 9.97 11.24
N LEU A 148 29.14 9.89 10.25
CA LEU A 148 30.28 10.80 10.10
C LEU A 148 29.81 12.24 9.86
N MET A 149 28.85 12.45 8.96
CA MET A 149 28.30 13.78 8.68
C MET A 149 27.65 14.40 9.91
N ASP A 150 26.86 13.64 10.65
CA ASP A 150 26.22 14.11 11.89
C ASP A 150 27.27 14.43 12.96
N ARG A 151 28.32 13.60 13.09
CA ARG A 151 29.43 13.91 14.01
C ARG A 151 30.13 15.20 13.62
N LEU A 152 30.51 15.37 12.35
CA LEU A 152 31.17 16.60 11.88
C LEU A 152 30.30 17.84 12.09
N ARG A 153 28.97 17.72 11.95
CA ARG A 153 28.02 18.81 12.24
C ARG A 153 27.94 19.15 13.72
N LEU A 154 28.07 18.17 14.62
CA LEU A 154 28.17 18.44 16.06
C LEU A 154 29.47 19.22 16.37
N GLU A 155 30.58 18.87 15.73
CA GLU A 155 31.87 19.55 15.91
C GLU A 155 31.87 21.01 15.39
N LEU A 156 30.95 21.38 14.49
CA LEU A 156 30.76 22.79 14.08
C LEU A 156 30.30 23.69 15.23
N GLN A 157 29.69 23.12 16.27
CA GLN A 157 29.26 23.83 17.48
C GLN A 157 30.38 23.93 18.53
N SER A 158 31.59 23.46 18.21
CA SER A 158 32.74 23.60 19.09
C SER A 158 33.10 25.09 19.32
N GLY A 159 33.58 25.41 20.52
CA GLY A 159 34.05 26.76 20.87
C GLY A 159 35.43 27.12 20.28
N TYR A 160 36.05 26.22 19.52
CA TYR A 160 37.40 26.37 18.97
C TYR A 160 37.34 26.71 17.47
N ARG A 161 37.84 27.89 17.09
CA ARG A 161 37.74 28.40 15.70
C ARG A 161 38.55 27.58 14.70
N ASP A 162 39.70 27.06 15.12
CA ASP A 162 40.58 26.21 14.32
C ASP A 162 39.89 24.88 13.96
N VAL A 163 39.26 24.23 14.94
CA VAL A 163 38.50 22.99 14.75
C VAL A 163 37.22 23.24 13.95
N GLN A 164 36.52 24.33 14.24
CA GLN A 164 35.31 24.72 13.50
C GLN A 164 35.60 24.94 12.01
N ASN A 165 36.70 25.63 11.66
CA ASN A 165 37.08 25.86 10.27
C ASN A 165 37.44 24.55 9.54
N THR A 166 38.16 23.64 10.20
CA THR A 166 38.48 22.33 9.61
C THR A 166 37.25 21.44 9.49
N ALA A 167 36.40 21.41 10.51
CA ALA A 167 35.11 20.71 10.46
C ALA A 167 34.25 21.24 9.32
N MET A 168 34.17 22.57 9.12
CA MET A 168 33.44 23.17 8.02
C MET A 168 33.96 22.72 6.66
N SER A 169 35.28 22.72 6.45
CA SER A 169 35.88 22.20 5.23
C SER A 169 35.49 20.74 4.98
N LEU A 170 35.58 19.87 5.99
CA LEU A 170 35.22 18.45 5.86
C LEU A 170 33.72 18.23 5.66
N VAL A 171 32.86 19.00 6.32
CA VAL A 171 31.39 18.97 6.14
C VAL A 171 31.03 19.31 4.70
N THR A 172 31.65 20.33 4.09
CA THR A 172 31.38 20.65 2.68
C THR A 172 31.71 19.48 1.74
N VAL A 173 32.82 18.77 1.99
CA VAL A 173 33.20 17.61 1.17
C VAL A 173 32.24 16.44 1.40
N ALA A 174 31.88 16.16 2.65
CA ALA A 174 30.97 15.07 2.99
C ALA A 174 29.57 15.29 2.39
N GLU A 175 29.02 16.49 2.56
CA GLU A 175 27.68 16.84 2.06
C GLU A 175 27.63 16.96 0.54
N THR A 176 28.70 17.43 -0.11
CA THR A 176 28.76 17.43 -1.58
C THR A 176 28.83 16.01 -2.14
N ALA A 177 29.57 15.10 -1.50
CA ALA A 177 29.62 13.69 -1.89
C ALA A 177 28.24 13.02 -1.71
N TRP A 178 27.58 13.25 -0.58
CA TRP A 178 26.24 12.75 -0.31
C TRP A 178 25.21 13.32 -1.30
N LEU A 179 25.22 14.64 -1.54
CA LEU A 179 24.30 15.29 -2.47
C LEU A 179 24.48 14.78 -3.91
N LYS A 180 25.71 14.45 -4.32
CA LYS A 180 25.97 13.80 -5.61
C LYS A 180 25.30 12.43 -5.71
N GLN A 181 25.39 11.59 -4.68
CA GLN A 181 24.70 10.30 -4.65
C GLN A 181 23.17 10.47 -4.68
N VAL A 182 22.64 11.40 -3.88
CA VAL A 182 21.21 11.73 -3.85
C VAL A 182 20.74 12.25 -5.20
N SER A 183 21.50 13.14 -5.86
CA SER A 183 21.15 13.66 -7.18
C SER A 183 21.11 12.58 -8.26
N ALA A 184 21.99 11.56 -8.17
CA ALA A 184 21.96 10.42 -9.08
C ALA A 184 20.65 9.62 -8.96
N TRP A 185 20.15 9.47 -7.74
CA TRP A 185 18.87 8.81 -7.46
C TRP A 185 17.68 9.68 -7.86
N ILE A 186 17.66 10.95 -7.47
CA ILE A 186 16.51 11.86 -7.66
C ILE A 186 16.35 12.34 -9.10
N LEU A 187 17.44 12.53 -9.85
CA LEU A 187 17.37 13.04 -11.22
C LEU A 187 17.37 11.92 -12.25
N TYR A 188 18.03 10.80 -11.97
CA TYR A 188 18.21 9.73 -12.94
C TYR A 188 17.60 8.38 -12.50
N GLY A 189 17.11 8.24 -11.27
CA GLY A 189 16.64 6.96 -10.72
C GLY A 189 17.75 5.91 -10.60
N ARG A 190 19.02 6.31 -10.48
CA ARG A 190 20.17 5.39 -10.42
C ARG A 190 20.63 5.24 -8.98
N LEU A 191 20.76 3.99 -8.52
CA LEU A 191 21.45 3.71 -7.27
C LEU A 191 22.97 3.83 -7.47
N PRO A 192 23.72 4.27 -6.44
CA PRO A 192 25.17 4.25 -6.46
C PRO A 192 25.70 2.83 -6.73
N SER A 193 26.58 2.68 -7.73
CA SER A 193 27.20 1.40 -8.06
C SER A 193 28.23 0.94 -7.02
N PHE A 194 28.75 1.88 -6.23
CA PHE A 194 29.71 1.64 -5.16
C PHE A 194 29.20 2.29 -3.87
N GLY A 195 29.30 1.58 -2.74
CA GLY A 195 28.78 2.03 -1.45
C GLY A 195 27.25 2.01 -1.38
N GLY A 196 26.60 1.05 -2.06
CA GLY A 196 25.13 0.90 -2.03
C GLY A 196 24.59 0.63 -0.63
N ASP A 197 25.36 -0.07 0.21
CA ASP A 197 24.96 -0.41 1.58
C ASP A 197 24.92 0.80 2.52
N ASP A 198 25.70 1.85 2.21
CA ASP A 198 25.77 3.12 2.96
C ASP A 198 24.69 4.12 2.51
N PHE A 199 24.07 3.88 1.34
CA PHE A 199 22.99 4.72 0.86
C PHE A 199 21.67 4.37 1.57
N PHE A 200 20.90 5.38 1.96
CA PHE A 200 19.66 5.18 2.71
C PHE A 200 18.58 4.41 1.94
N VAL A 201 18.64 4.38 0.59
CA VAL A 201 17.73 3.58 -0.24
C VAL A 201 18.38 2.24 -0.55
N GLN A 202 17.70 1.16 -0.18
CA GLN A 202 18.15 -0.19 -0.47
C GLN A 202 17.07 -0.98 -1.23
N LYS A 203 17.51 -1.92 -2.06
CA LYS A 203 16.62 -2.87 -2.76
C LYS A 203 16.24 -4.00 -1.81
N VAL A 204 14.99 -4.41 -1.85
CA VAL A 204 14.52 -5.60 -1.14
C VAL A 204 14.93 -6.84 -1.93
N GLU A 205 15.60 -7.79 -1.30
CA GLU A 205 16.10 -9.00 -1.98
C GLU A 205 14.97 -9.92 -2.49
N GLU A 206 13.81 -9.88 -1.85
CA GLU A 206 12.64 -10.71 -2.20
C GLU A 206 11.78 -10.14 -3.35
N SER A 207 11.94 -8.86 -3.69
CA SER A 207 11.11 -8.15 -4.67
C SER A 207 11.98 -7.25 -5.55
N GLU A 208 12.18 -7.60 -6.83
CA GLU A 208 13.05 -6.86 -7.78
C GLU A 208 12.69 -5.37 -7.97
N ASN A 209 11.47 -4.98 -7.59
CA ASN A 209 10.91 -3.64 -7.79
C ASN A 209 10.71 -2.83 -6.50
N GLU A 210 10.96 -3.40 -5.31
CA GLU A 210 10.71 -2.70 -4.05
C GLU A 210 12.00 -2.10 -3.48
N TYR A 211 11.90 -0.81 -3.12
CA TYR A 211 12.96 -0.08 -2.44
C TYR A 211 12.47 0.35 -1.05
N ILE A 212 13.34 0.21 -0.05
CA ILE A 212 13.08 0.61 1.34
C ILE A 212 14.05 1.72 1.72
N SER A 213 13.55 2.69 2.49
CA SER A 213 14.38 3.72 3.13
C SER A 213 14.79 3.25 4.52
N ARG A 214 16.09 3.12 4.79
CA ARG A 214 16.63 2.82 6.12
C ARG A 214 16.87 4.11 6.89
N SER A 215 16.15 4.30 7.99
CA SER A 215 16.28 5.50 8.84
C SER A 215 17.65 5.65 9.49
N SER A 216 18.36 4.54 9.75
CA SER A 216 19.69 4.55 10.38
C SER A 216 20.81 5.11 9.49
N LEU A 217 20.56 5.23 8.18
CA LEU A 217 21.51 5.72 7.18
C LEU A 217 21.16 7.14 6.69
N LEU A 218 20.15 7.78 7.29
CA LEU A 218 19.76 9.15 6.98
C LEU A 218 20.55 10.13 7.85
N PRO A 219 21.15 11.18 7.26
CA PRO A 219 21.69 12.29 8.03
C PRO A 219 20.60 13.00 8.83
N ALA A 220 20.93 13.50 10.03
CA ALA A 220 19.97 14.12 10.95
C ALA A 220 19.23 15.35 10.39
N PHE A 221 19.75 16.01 9.34
CA PHE A 221 19.09 17.15 8.71
C PHE A 221 17.99 16.78 7.71
N VAL A 222 17.87 15.49 7.35
CA VAL A 222 16.84 15.00 6.44
C VAL A 222 15.65 14.51 7.25
N THR A 223 14.49 15.16 7.06
CA THR A 223 13.26 14.70 7.72
C THR A 223 12.74 13.42 7.07
N PRO A 224 12.03 12.53 7.82
CA PRO A 224 11.42 11.33 7.26
C PRO A 224 10.51 11.60 6.05
N ALA A 225 9.72 12.68 6.09
CA ALA A 225 8.88 13.10 4.98
C ALA A 225 9.67 13.51 3.71
N THR A 226 10.86 14.08 3.89
CA THR A 226 11.75 14.39 2.75
C THR A 226 12.35 13.09 2.19
N ALA A 227 12.76 12.16 3.05
CA ALA A 227 13.29 10.86 2.65
C ALA A 227 12.26 10.02 1.88
N SER A 228 10.99 9.99 2.33
CA SER A 228 9.90 9.31 1.62
C SER A 228 9.65 9.93 0.24
N SER A 229 9.70 11.26 0.13
CA SER A 229 9.60 11.98 -1.14
C SER A 229 10.77 11.65 -2.09
N MET A 230 12.01 11.56 -1.58
CA MET A 230 13.17 11.16 -2.40
C MET A 230 13.08 9.72 -2.89
N LEU A 231 12.63 8.82 -2.01
CA LEU A 231 12.41 7.42 -2.35
C LEU A 231 11.36 7.30 -3.45
N PHE A 232 10.26 8.04 -3.35
CA PHE A 232 9.22 8.08 -4.37
C PHE A 232 9.74 8.63 -5.72
N ILE A 233 10.43 9.78 -5.73
CA ILE A 233 10.97 10.37 -6.96
C ILE A 233 11.88 9.37 -7.68
N GLY A 234 12.83 8.78 -6.96
CA GLY A 234 13.77 7.86 -7.59
C GLY A 234 13.15 6.51 -7.96
N LYS A 235 12.17 6.00 -7.19
CA LYS A 235 11.36 4.83 -7.59
C LYS A 235 10.66 5.10 -8.92
N SER A 236 9.94 6.22 -9.00
CA SER A 236 9.20 6.64 -10.19
C SER A 236 10.11 6.73 -11.42
N LEU A 237 11.25 7.41 -11.31
CA LEU A 237 12.21 7.51 -12.41
C LEU A 237 12.87 6.19 -12.77
N ASN A 238 13.17 5.34 -11.79
CA ASN A 238 13.72 4.02 -12.06
C ASN A 238 12.70 3.12 -12.77
N HIS A 239 11.43 3.13 -12.34
CA HIS A 239 10.35 2.39 -12.99
C HIS A 239 10.14 2.84 -14.43
N ILE A 240 10.12 4.15 -14.67
CA ILE A 240 10.08 4.73 -16.02
C ILE A 240 11.28 4.20 -16.81
N ARG A 241 12.51 4.34 -16.30
CA ARG A 241 13.71 3.93 -17.05
C ARG A 241 13.76 2.44 -17.38
N VAL A 242 13.46 1.57 -16.42
CA VAL A 242 13.52 0.11 -16.60
C VAL A 242 12.46 -0.35 -17.60
N LYS A 243 11.27 0.28 -17.60
CA LYS A 243 10.15 -0.12 -18.46
C LYS A 243 10.07 0.67 -19.79
N SER A 244 10.64 1.87 -19.89
CA SER A 244 10.69 2.72 -21.11
C SER A 244 11.87 2.41 -22.03
N SER A 245 12.63 1.34 -21.78
CA SER A 245 13.69 0.88 -22.67
C SER A 245 13.18 0.44 -24.06
N VAL A 246 11.85 0.41 -24.28
CA VAL A 246 11.23 -0.16 -25.48
C VAL A 246 10.65 0.90 -26.43
N ASP A 247 10.29 2.10 -25.98
CA ASP A 247 9.80 3.15 -26.91
C ASP A 247 10.04 4.57 -26.40
N SER A 248 10.67 5.39 -27.25
CA SER A 248 10.79 6.85 -27.16
C SER A 248 11.55 7.42 -25.94
N GLY A 249 12.81 7.81 -26.18
CA GLY A 249 13.67 8.45 -25.20
C GLY A 249 13.05 9.69 -24.54
N LEU A 250 12.98 9.67 -23.21
CA LEU A 250 13.27 10.73 -22.23
C LEU A 250 13.24 12.22 -22.68
N ARG A 251 12.28 12.64 -23.51
CA ARG A 251 12.05 14.05 -23.92
C ARG A 251 11.45 14.94 -22.82
N GLY A 252 11.74 14.64 -21.55
CA GLY A 252 11.31 15.41 -20.37
C GLY A 252 12.46 15.82 -19.45
N LEU A 253 13.72 15.48 -19.79
CA LEU A 253 14.90 15.79 -18.97
C LEU A 253 15.45 17.20 -19.19
N ASP A 254 14.92 17.98 -20.14
CA ASP A 254 15.40 19.33 -20.44
C ASP A 254 15.23 20.28 -19.23
N HIS A 255 14.28 19.98 -18.35
CA HIS A 255 14.07 20.69 -17.08
C HIS A 255 14.93 20.15 -15.91
N LEU A 256 15.60 19.00 -16.04
CA LEU A 256 16.45 18.49 -14.96
C LEU A 256 17.75 19.27 -14.80
N SER A 257 18.25 19.88 -15.87
CA SER A 257 19.46 20.70 -15.79
C SER A 257 19.25 21.94 -14.91
N SER A 258 18.06 22.57 -14.98
CA SER A 258 17.73 23.70 -14.10
C SER A 258 17.53 23.24 -12.65
N LYS A 259 16.98 22.03 -12.43
CA LYS A 259 16.85 21.46 -11.08
C LYS A 259 18.17 20.98 -10.48
N LEU A 260 19.10 20.50 -11.30
CA LEU A 260 20.48 20.27 -10.88
C LEU A 260 21.15 21.58 -10.50
N GLN A 261 20.90 22.67 -11.25
CA GLN A 261 21.39 23.99 -10.91
C GLN A 261 20.82 24.47 -9.56
N GLU A 262 19.51 24.29 -9.31
CA GLU A 262 18.88 24.57 -8.02
C GLU A 262 19.51 23.77 -6.86
N LEU A 263 19.74 22.45 -7.05
CA LEU A 263 20.41 21.62 -6.05
C LEU A 263 21.87 22.00 -5.84
N SER A 264 22.58 22.43 -6.89
CA SER A 264 23.97 22.89 -6.81
C SER A 264 24.12 24.27 -6.17
N SER A 265 23.06 25.08 -6.17
CA SER A 265 23.04 26.41 -5.55
C SER A 265 22.89 26.40 -4.03
N LEU A 266 22.71 25.21 -3.43
CA LEU A 266 22.57 25.05 -1.99
C LEU A 266 23.88 25.43 -1.27
N SER A 267 23.76 26.32 -0.28
CA SER A 267 24.87 26.68 0.60
C SER A 267 25.18 25.55 1.59
N PHE A 268 26.46 25.25 1.79
CA PHE A 268 26.92 24.31 2.81
C PHE A 268 27.25 25.07 4.11
N PRO A 269 26.85 24.56 5.31
CA PRO A 269 26.12 23.31 5.57
C PRO A 269 24.66 23.36 5.08
N ILE A 270 24.18 22.24 4.54
CA ILE A 270 22.81 22.13 4.01
C ILE A 270 21.80 22.38 5.13
N LYS A 271 20.96 23.41 4.96
CA LYS A 271 19.81 23.66 5.82
C LYS A 271 18.65 22.73 5.45
N SER A 272 18.01 22.13 6.45
CA SER A 272 16.91 21.18 6.25
C SER A 272 15.76 21.78 5.43
N THR A 273 15.39 23.04 5.70
CA THR A 273 14.26 23.72 5.04
C THR A 273 14.49 24.07 3.58
N SER A 274 15.70 24.52 3.21
CA SER A 274 16.03 24.81 1.81
C SER A 274 16.10 23.53 0.98
N PHE A 275 16.63 22.47 1.59
CA PHE A 275 16.73 21.17 0.94
C PHE A 275 15.36 20.53 0.75
N SER A 276 14.51 20.48 1.78
CA SER A 276 13.15 19.95 1.65
C SER A 276 12.34 20.70 0.60
N ARG A 277 12.47 22.04 0.53
CA ARG A 277 11.84 22.86 -0.52
C ARG A 277 12.32 22.49 -1.93
N ALA A 278 13.63 22.30 -2.12
CA ALA A 278 14.18 21.88 -3.41
C ALA A 278 13.64 20.50 -3.83
N ILE A 279 13.55 19.56 -2.89
CA ILE A 279 13.02 18.21 -3.12
C ILE A 279 11.53 18.25 -3.47
N ILE A 280 10.75 19.07 -2.77
CA ILE A 280 9.32 19.28 -3.09
C ILE A 280 9.16 19.87 -4.50
N ALA A 281 9.99 20.85 -4.87
CA ALA A 281 9.96 21.44 -6.22
C ALA A 281 10.30 20.41 -7.31
N VAL A 282 11.27 19.51 -7.05
CA VAL A 282 11.57 18.38 -7.94
C VAL A 282 10.38 17.42 -8.02
N ARG A 283 9.73 17.09 -6.90
CA ARG A 283 8.56 16.21 -6.87
C ARG A 283 7.41 16.74 -7.71
N ILE A 284 7.06 18.02 -7.54
CA ILE A 284 5.98 18.68 -8.30
C ILE A 284 6.34 18.72 -9.79
N SER A 285 7.57 19.10 -10.12
CA SER A 285 8.01 19.13 -11.52
C SER A 285 7.97 17.74 -12.18
N LEU A 286 8.33 16.68 -11.45
CA LEU A 286 8.24 15.30 -11.91
C LEU A 286 6.78 14.89 -12.15
N SER A 287 5.89 15.17 -11.19
CA SER A 287 4.48 14.79 -11.28
C SER A 287 3.80 15.47 -12.47
N GLU A 288 3.99 16.77 -12.66
CA GLU A 288 3.40 17.55 -13.74
C GLU A 288 3.96 17.20 -15.12
N ASN A 289 5.29 17.10 -15.26
CA ASN A 289 5.90 17.04 -16.59
C ASN A 289 6.12 15.63 -17.12
N THR A 290 6.41 14.67 -16.23
CA THR A 290 6.80 13.31 -16.62
C THR A 290 5.72 12.28 -16.30
N LEU A 291 5.14 12.33 -15.11
CA LEU A 291 4.20 11.30 -14.67
C LEU A 291 2.82 11.50 -15.28
N GLN A 292 2.30 12.73 -15.41
CA GLN A 292 1.03 12.96 -16.12
C GLN A 292 1.07 12.50 -17.58
N LYS A 293 2.21 12.66 -18.27
CA LYS A 293 2.35 12.25 -19.67
C LYS A 293 2.38 10.71 -19.81
N LEU A 294 2.99 10.02 -18.85
CA LEU A 294 3.13 8.57 -18.87
C LEU A 294 1.92 7.84 -18.28
N LEU A 295 1.28 8.45 -17.29
CA LEU A 295 0.12 7.92 -16.56
C LEU A 295 -1.00 8.97 -16.54
N PRO A 296 -1.76 9.12 -17.64
CA PRO A 296 -2.92 10.01 -17.66
C PRO A 296 -3.94 9.56 -16.61
N LEU A 297 -4.51 10.52 -15.87
CA LEU A 297 -5.54 10.25 -14.87
C LEU A 297 -6.73 9.47 -15.45
N ALA A 298 -7.10 9.76 -16.70
CA ALA A 298 -8.17 9.05 -17.42
C ALA A 298 -7.97 7.52 -17.48
N LYS A 299 -6.73 7.05 -17.71
CA LYS A 299 -6.42 5.60 -17.73
C LYS A 299 -6.46 4.99 -16.34
N VAL A 300 -6.08 5.76 -15.32
CA VAL A 300 -6.16 5.32 -13.92
C VAL A 300 -7.63 5.19 -13.50
N THR A 301 -8.46 6.17 -13.84
CA THR A 301 -9.91 6.14 -13.54
C THR A 301 -10.61 5.01 -14.29
N GLU A 302 -10.28 4.78 -15.56
CA GLU A 302 -10.81 3.67 -16.36
C GLU A 302 -10.45 2.30 -15.72
N MET A 303 -9.20 2.11 -15.32
CA MET A 303 -8.76 0.89 -14.64
C MET A 303 -9.44 0.69 -13.28
N LEU A 304 -9.61 1.77 -12.50
CA LEU A 304 -10.31 1.70 -11.21
C LEU A 304 -11.83 1.42 -11.41
N GLN A 305 -12.44 1.95 -12.48
CA GLN A 305 -13.81 1.62 -12.87
C GLN A 305 -13.93 0.14 -13.25
N LEU A 306 -12.97 -0.42 -14.00
CA LEU A 306 -12.94 -1.85 -14.28
C LEU A 306 -12.86 -2.67 -12.98
N LEU A 307 -12.00 -2.29 -12.04
CA LEU A 307 -11.92 -2.96 -10.74
C LEU A 307 -13.27 -2.91 -9.99
N ARG A 308 -13.98 -1.77 -10.03
CA ARG A 308 -15.34 -1.67 -9.47
C ARG A 308 -16.33 -2.60 -10.19
N ASP A 309 -16.36 -2.56 -11.51
CA ASP A 309 -17.36 -3.25 -12.31
C ASP A 309 -17.25 -4.78 -12.21
N PHE A 310 -16.02 -5.32 -12.26
CA PHE A 310 -15.80 -6.77 -12.29
C PHE A 310 -15.42 -7.37 -10.93
N PHE A 311 -14.58 -6.72 -10.12
CA PHE A 311 -14.18 -7.27 -8.81
C PHE A 311 -15.14 -6.91 -7.68
N LEU A 312 -15.74 -5.71 -7.71
CA LEU A 312 -16.74 -5.32 -6.71
C LEU A 312 -18.18 -5.66 -7.15
N LEU A 313 -18.34 -6.34 -8.30
CA LEU A 313 -19.62 -6.78 -8.87
C LEU A 313 -20.56 -5.63 -9.28
N GLY A 314 -20.02 -4.48 -9.71
CA GLY A 314 -20.84 -3.40 -10.26
C GLY A 314 -21.67 -3.83 -11.48
N ARG A 315 -21.11 -4.70 -12.33
CA ARG A 315 -21.83 -5.31 -13.46
C ARG A 315 -22.45 -6.65 -13.04
N GLY A 316 -23.72 -6.59 -12.63
CA GLY A 316 -24.46 -7.76 -12.17
C GLY A 316 -24.62 -8.88 -13.22
N GLU A 317 -24.59 -8.54 -14.51
CA GLU A 317 -24.64 -9.51 -15.62
C GLU A 317 -23.43 -10.44 -15.64
N PHE A 318 -22.23 -9.92 -15.36
CA PHE A 318 -21.01 -10.72 -15.33
C PHE A 318 -21.05 -11.73 -14.20
N ALA A 319 -21.43 -11.29 -12.99
CA ALA A 319 -21.59 -12.16 -11.84
C ALA A 319 -22.64 -13.26 -12.08
N MET A 320 -23.74 -12.91 -12.74
CA MET A 320 -24.81 -13.84 -13.08
C MET A 320 -24.36 -14.90 -14.09
N GLN A 321 -23.68 -14.51 -15.16
CA GLN A 321 -23.19 -15.47 -16.16
C GLN A 321 -22.06 -16.34 -15.60
N LEU A 322 -21.14 -15.76 -14.82
CA LEU A 322 -20.04 -16.49 -14.20
C LEU A 322 -20.53 -17.58 -13.25
N THR A 323 -21.50 -17.26 -12.40
CA THR A 323 -22.11 -18.23 -11.47
C THR A 323 -22.88 -19.31 -12.23
N HIS A 324 -23.66 -18.94 -13.26
CA HIS A 324 -24.41 -19.89 -14.07
C HIS A 324 -23.49 -20.92 -14.77
N GLU A 325 -22.44 -20.46 -15.46
CA GLU A 325 -21.47 -21.32 -16.14
C GLU A 325 -20.65 -22.18 -15.17
N ALA A 326 -20.28 -21.63 -14.01
CA ALA A 326 -19.59 -22.39 -12.98
C ALA A 326 -20.47 -23.51 -12.41
N ASP A 327 -21.73 -23.21 -12.08
CA ASP A 327 -22.68 -24.18 -11.56
C ASP A 327 -23.09 -25.22 -12.60
N GLU A 328 -23.20 -24.85 -13.89
CA GLU A 328 -23.41 -25.82 -14.96
C GLU A 328 -22.24 -26.79 -15.10
N LYS A 329 -21.00 -26.30 -15.00
CA LYS A 329 -19.82 -27.18 -15.01
C LYS A 329 -19.79 -28.11 -13.81
N ILE A 330 -20.10 -27.63 -12.61
CA ILE A 330 -20.22 -28.47 -11.41
C ILE A 330 -21.32 -29.52 -11.60
N ARG A 331 -22.53 -29.12 -12.01
CA ARG A 331 -23.65 -30.06 -12.24
C ARG A 331 -23.33 -31.09 -13.32
N SER A 332 -22.71 -30.69 -14.42
CA SER A 332 -22.29 -31.62 -15.49
C SER A 332 -21.27 -32.65 -14.99
N ARG A 333 -20.43 -32.28 -14.01
CA ARG A 333 -19.48 -33.18 -13.36
C ARG A 333 -20.18 -34.18 -12.45
N TRP A 334 -21.11 -33.72 -11.61
CA TRP A 334 -21.90 -34.62 -10.76
C TRP A 334 -22.69 -35.64 -11.57
N ARG A 335 -23.36 -35.21 -12.66
CA ARG A 335 -24.06 -36.15 -13.57
C ARG A 335 -23.11 -37.20 -14.18
N ARG A 336 -21.90 -36.79 -14.58
CA ARG A 336 -20.90 -37.73 -15.10
C ARG A 336 -20.38 -38.67 -14.02
N ALA A 337 -20.14 -38.16 -12.81
CA ALA A 337 -19.68 -38.96 -11.68
C ALA A 337 -20.72 -39.97 -11.20
N ASP A 338 -22.01 -39.59 -11.15
CA ASP A 338 -23.11 -40.50 -10.83
C ASP A 338 -23.25 -41.62 -11.87
N ASN A 339 -23.12 -41.29 -13.16
CA ASN A 339 -23.12 -42.29 -14.25
C ASN A 339 -21.89 -43.21 -14.20
N LEU A 340 -20.71 -42.69 -13.78
CA LEU A 340 -19.45 -43.45 -13.65
C LEU A 340 -19.39 -44.33 -12.39
N ALA A 341 -20.01 -43.89 -11.29
CA ALA A 341 -20.15 -44.69 -10.07
C ALA A 341 -20.97 -45.97 -10.33
N TYR A 342 -21.85 -45.94 -11.32
CA TYR A 342 -22.61 -47.09 -11.81
C TYR A 342 -21.76 -48.10 -12.60
N GLU A 343 -20.63 -47.68 -13.17
CA GLU A 343 -19.82 -48.51 -14.07
C GLU A 343 -18.53 -49.09 -13.43
N LYS A 344 -17.94 -48.44 -12.42
CA LYS A 344 -16.82 -48.99 -11.61
C LYS A 344 -16.50 -48.05 -10.42
N GLY A 345 -16.51 -48.61 -9.19
CA GLY A 345 -16.30 -47.89 -7.92
C GLY A 345 -14.91 -47.28 -7.65
N ASP A 346 -14.07 -47.02 -8.67
CA ASP A 346 -12.70 -46.48 -8.52
C ASP A 346 -12.49 -45.12 -9.23
N GLY A 347 -13.54 -44.52 -9.80
CA GLY A 347 -13.46 -43.26 -10.56
C GLY A 347 -13.43 -41.96 -9.76
N LEU A 348 -13.69 -42.00 -8.44
CA LEU A 348 -13.85 -40.80 -7.61
C LEU A 348 -12.55 -39.99 -7.41
N LYS A 349 -11.37 -40.62 -7.61
CA LYS A 349 -10.05 -39.99 -7.43
C LYS A 349 -9.64 -39.05 -8.58
N ASN A 350 -10.30 -39.13 -9.74
CA ASN A 350 -10.00 -38.26 -10.90
C ASN A 350 -10.84 -36.96 -10.94
N VAL A 351 -11.56 -36.64 -9.86
CA VAL A 351 -12.47 -35.49 -9.76
C VAL A 351 -11.75 -34.24 -9.23
N THR A 352 -10.60 -33.88 -9.80
CA THR A 352 -9.93 -32.61 -9.48
C THR A 352 -10.18 -31.58 -10.58
N VAL A 353 -10.62 -30.38 -10.18
CA VAL A 353 -10.84 -29.25 -11.10
C VAL A 353 -9.49 -28.83 -11.69
N LYS A 354 -9.38 -28.80 -13.02
CA LYS A 354 -8.16 -28.36 -13.70
C LYS A 354 -8.22 -26.87 -14.03
N GLU A 355 -7.06 -26.23 -14.11
CA GLU A 355 -6.92 -24.81 -14.49
C GLU A 355 -7.49 -24.48 -15.87
N GLY A 356 -7.28 -25.37 -16.85
CA GLY A 356 -7.90 -25.21 -18.17
C GLY A 356 -9.43 -25.22 -18.15
N GLU A 357 -10.07 -25.88 -17.18
CA GLU A 357 -11.54 -25.88 -17.07
C GLU A 357 -12.07 -24.56 -16.51
N VAL A 358 -11.38 -23.99 -15.54
CA VAL A 358 -11.72 -22.70 -14.90
C VAL A 358 -11.50 -21.55 -15.88
N ALA A 359 -10.38 -21.55 -16.62
CA ALA A 359 -10.17 -20.61 -17.72
C ALA A 359 -11.24 -20.77 -18.82
N ALA A 360 -11.67 -22.00 -19.12
CA ALA A 360 -12.74 -22.23 -20.09
C ALA A 360 -14.12 -21.79 -19.60
N VAL A 361 -14.38 -21.73 -18.29
CA VAL A 361 -15.60 -21.11 -17.73
C VAL A 361 -15.58 -19.62 -18.02
N LEU A 362 -14.48 -18.93 -17.68
CA LEU A 362 -14.34 -17.50 -17.95
C LEU A 362 -14.45 -17.20 -19.46
N ALA A 363 -13.85 -18.01 -20.32
CA ALA A 363 -13.96 -17.82 -21.78
C ALA A 363 -15.41 -17.95 -22.29
N ARG A 364 -16.20 -18.90 -21.73
CA ARG A 364 -17.62 -19.05 -22.07
C ARG A 364 -18.45 -17.89 -21.55
N THR A 365 -18.17 -17.39 -20.35
CA THR A 365 -18.90 -16.24 -19.80
C THR A 365 -18.69 -15.01 -20.66
N TRP A 366 -17.45 -14.77 -21.14
CA TRP A 366 -17.19 -13.69 -22.11
C TRP A 366 -17.95 -13.89 -23.41
N ALA A 367 -18.01 -15.12 -23.94
CA ALA A 367 -18.75 -15.41 -25.17
C ALA A 367 -20.27 -15.17 -25.03
N VAL A 368 -20.85 -15.53 -23.88
CA VAL A 368 -22.27 -15.28 -23.58
C VAL A 368 -22.54 -13.79 -23.43
N LEU A 369 -21.71 -13.05 -22.69
CA LEU A 369 -21.85 -11.61 -22.52
C LEU A 369 -21.72 -10.88 -23.86
N ALA A 370 -20.71 -11.23 -24.67
CA ALA A 370 -20.54 -10.69 -26.02
C ALA A 370 -21.73 -11.00 -26.94
N SER A 371 -22.42 -12.13 -26.74
CA SER A 371 -23.64 -12.45 -27.50
C SER A 371 -24.90 -11.71 -27.02
N MET A 372 -24.90 -11.24 -25.77
CA MET A 372 -25.99 -10.44 -25.18
C MET A 372 -25.88 -8.96 -25.56
N GLN A 373 -24.67 -8.46 -25.83
CA GLN A 373 -24.46 -7.20 -26.54
C GLN A 373 -25.00 -7.34 -27.98
N GLY A 374 -26.22 -6.86 -28.22
CA GLY A 374 -26.85 -6.95 -29.53
C GLY A 374 -26.10 -6.17 -30.63
N GLN A 375 -26.48 -6.38 -31.89
CA GLN A 375 -25.89 -5.75 -33.10
C GLN A 375 -25.96 -4.20 -33.16
N HIS A 376 -26.49 -3.53 -32.14
CA HIS A 376 -26.72 -2.08 -32.08
C HIS A 376 -26.17 -1.41 -30.82
N ALA A 377 -25.51 -2.14 -29.92
CA ALA A 377 -24.76 -1.53 -28.84
C ALA A 377 -23.39 -1.11 -29.40
N GLU A 378 -22.96 0.13 -29.14
CA GLU A 378 -21.56 0.52 -29.31
C GLU A 378 -20.67 -0.54 -28.63
N GLU A 379 -19.58 -0.95 -29.29
CA GLU A 379 -18.66 -1.93 -28.75
C GLU A 379 -18.20 -1.45 -27.36
N ASP A 380 -18.51 -2.24 -26.33
CA ASP A 380 -18.18 -1.88 -24.95
C ASP A 380 -16.68 -2.10 -24.72
N GLU A 381 -15.91 -1.03 -24.95
CA GLU A 381 -14.45 -1.01 -24.82
C GLU A 381 -13.98 -1.53 -23.45
N GLN A 382 -14.76 -1.33 -22.39
CA GLN A 382 -14.45 -1.83 -21.05
C GLN A 382 -14.56 -3.35 -20.94
N LEU A 383 -15.53 -3.97 -21.64
CA LEU A 383 -15.65 -5.44 -21.66
C LEU A 383 -14.51 -6.09 -22.45
N GLU A 384 -14.07 -5.46 -23.54
CA GLU A 384 -12.91 -5.94 -24.31
C GLU A 384 -11.62 -5.82 -23.50
N LEU A 385 -11.40 -4.67 -22.86
CA LEU A 385 -10.26 -4.45 -21.97
C LEU A 385 -10.28 -5.41 -20.78
N ALA A 386 -11.45 -5.65 -20.19
CA ALA A 386 -11.62 -6.62 -19.11
C ALA A 386 -11.35 -8.06 -19.55
N ARG A 387 -11.77 -8.45 -20.77
CA ARG A 387 -11.48 -9.77 -21.33
C ARG A 387 -9.97 -10.02 -21.49
N ASP A 388 -9.21 -9.00 -21.88
CA ASP A 388 -7.77 -9.12 -22.09
C ASP A 388 -6.98 -9.17 -20.76
N LEU A 389 -7.44 -8.43 -19.75
CA LEU A 389 -6.72 -8.29 -18.48
C LEU A 389 -7.12 -9.31 -17.39
N LEU A 390 -8.38 -9.76 -17.36
CA LEU A 390 -8.92 -10.63 -16.32
C LEU A 390 -8.59 -12.11 -16.56
N ARG A 391 -8.11 -12.78 -15.51
CA ARG A 391 -7.83 -14.22 -15.52
C ARG A 391 -8.33 -14.89 -14.25
N LEU A 392 -8.95 -16.05 -14.41
CA LEU A 392 -9.45 -16.86 -13.31
C LEU A 392 -8.46 -18.00 -13.02
N ASN A 393 -7.76 -17.92 -11.90
CA ASN A 393 -6.70 -18.85 -11.53
C ASN A 393 -7.13 -19.75 -10.36
N LEU A 394 -6.66 -20.99 -10.33
CA LEU A 394 -6.76 -21.82 -9.12
C LEU A 394 -5.54 -21.55 -8.27
N THR A 395 -5.76 -21.23 -7.00
CA THR A 395 -4.66 -21.24 -6.04
C THR A 395 -4.42 -22.69 -5.61
N LYS A 396 -3.17 -23.14 -5.65
CA LYS A 396 -2.82 -24.38 -4.96
C LYS A 396 -3.08 -24.13 -3.47
N SER A 397 -3.81 -25.04 -2.82
CA SER A 397 -4.26 -25.00 -1.40
C SER A 397 -3.21 -24.65 -0.33
N LYS A 398 -1.95 -24.41 -0.71
CA LYS A 398 -0.80 -24.15 0.16
C LYS A 398 -0.01 -22.88 -0.19
N ALA A 399 -0.35 -22.16 -1.26
CA ALA A 399 0.26 -20.88 -1.57
C ALA A 399 -0.53 -19.78 -0.85
N THR A 400 -0.03 -19.35 0.30
CA THR A 400 -0.51 -18.14 0.95
C THR A 400 -0.35 -16.96 -0.03
N PRO A 401 -1.40 -16.16 -0.26
CA PRO A 401 -1.21 -14.87 -0.91
C PRO A 401 -0.26 -14.05 -0.04
N ASN A 402 0.96 -13.80 -0.52
CA ASN A 402 1.89 -12.90 0.14
C ASN A 402 1.37 -11.47 -0.07
N PHE A 403 0.54 -11.00 0.86
CA PHE A 403 0.29 -9.59 1.03
C PHE A 403 1.61 -8.98 1.53
N GLY A 404 2.40 -8.40 0.61
CA GLY A 404 3.68 -7.80 0.95
C GLY A 404 3.54 -6.68 1.99
N SER A 405 4.67 -6.22 2.55
CA SER A 405 4.72 -5.19 3.60
C SER A 405 4.08 -3.84 3.20
N GLY A 406 3.69 -3.65 1.93
CA GLY A 406 3.06 -2.44 1.40
C GLY A 406 1.52 -2.40 1.44
N SER A 407 0.85 -3.43 1.98
CA SER A 407 -0.63 -3.53 1.96
C SER A 407 -1.35 -2.50 2.86
N GLY A 408 -0.67 -1.86 3.82
CA GLY A 408 -1.29 -0.93 4.78
C GLY A 408 -2.32 -1.54 5.73
N LEU A 409 -2.40 -2.87 5.78
CA LEU A 409 -3.26 -3.65 6.68
C LEU A 409 -2.48 -4.15 7.89
N SER A 410 -3.15 -4.33 9.03
CA SER A 410 -2.57 -5.00 10.20
C SER A 410 -2.19 -6.44 9.86
N ARG A 411 -1.12 -6.96 10.46
CA ARG A 411 -0.64 -8.35 10.28
C ARG A 411 -1.75 -9.37 10.53
N ASP A 412 -2.66 -9.08 11.46
CA ASP A 412 -3.79 -9.94 11.80
C ASP A 412 -4.91 -9.88 10.74
N ALA A 413 -5.14 -8.73 10.13
CA ALA A 413 -6.09 -8.63 9.02
C ALA A 413 -5.58 -9.39 7.78
N VAL A 414 -4.26 -9.34 7.55
CA VAL A 414 -3.60 -10.06 6.46
C VAL A 414 -3.71 -11.59 6.64
N SER A 415 -3.50 -12.10 7.85
CA SER A 415 -3.66 -13.54 8.12
C SER A 415 -5.10 -13.98 7.91
N LEU A 416 -6.08 -13.24 8.44
CA LEU A 416 -7.51 -13.53 8.28
C LEU A 416 -7.95 -13.53 6.81
N LEU A 417 -7.49 -12.56 6.01
CA LEU A 417 -7.77 -12.52 4.57
C LEU A 417 -7.13 -13.69 3.83
N SER A 418 -5.91 -14.08 4.22
CA SER A 418 -5.19 -15.20 3.61
C SER A 418 -5.88 -16.54 3.84
N GLU A 419 -6.47 -16.73 5.03
CA GLU A 419 -7.18 -17.94 5.49
C GLU A 419 -8.68 -17.96 5.09
N SER A 420 -9.17 -16.92 4.40
CA SER A 420 -10.59 -16.78 4.06
C SER A 420 -11.17 -18.01 3.32
N PRO A 421 -12.25 -18.63 3.85
CA PRO A 421 -12.78 -19.89 3.32
C PRO A 421 -13.68 -19.70 2.08
N PHE A 422 -14.12 -18.48 1.80
CA PHE A 422 -15.07 -18.15 0.71
C PHE A 422 -14.55 -18.49 -0.69
N ARG A 423 -13.23 -18.59 -0.88
CA ARG A 423 -12.58 -18.91 -2.17
C ARG A 423 -13.01 -20.28 -2.74
N ASN A 424 -13.47 -21.18 -1.88
CA ASN A 424 -13.87 -22.54 -2.26
C ASN A 424 -15.30 -22.62 -2.80
N LEU A 425 -16.16 -21.62 -2.59
CA LEU A 425 -17.60 -21.75 -2.83
C LEU A 425 -17.99 -21.76 -4.31
N LEU A 426 -17.12 -21.28 -5.21
CA LEU A 426 -17.42 -21.25 -6.66
C LEU A 426 -17.19 -22.60 -7.36
N PHE A 427 -16.09 -23.31 -7.06
CA PHE A 427 -15.72 -24.58 -7.72
C PHE A 427 -15.46 -25.74 -6.77
N SER A 428 -15.72 -25.58 -5.47
CA SER A 428 -15.28 -26.49 -4.39
C SER A 428 -13.75 -26.61 -4.25
N VAL A 429 -13.00 -25.77 -4.98
CA VAL A 429 -11.54 -25.64 -4.99
C VAL A 429 -11.24 -24.14 -4.98
N PRO A 430 -10.20 -23.66 -4.28
CA PRO A 430 -9.98 -22.23 -4.14
C PRO A 430 -9.65 -21.58 -5.49
N SER A 431 -10.56 -20.72 -5.95
CA SER A 431 -10.43 -19.96 -7.19
C SER A 431 -10.36 -18.47 -6.91
N LEU A 432 -9.47 -17.76 -7.60
CA LEU A 432 -9.34 -16.31 -7.50
C LEU A 432 -9.43 -15.68 -8.88
N LEU A 433 -10.23 -14.62 -8.97
CA LEU A 433 -10.14 -13.69 -10.09
C LEU A 433 -8.90 -12.83 -9.89
N SER A 434 -8.08 -12.70 -10.92
CA SER A 434 -6.85 -11.91 -10.90
C SER A 434 -6.81 -11.01 -12.13
N ILE A 435 -6.12 -9.88 -12.02
CA ILE A 435 -5.93 -8.96 -13.14
C ILE A 435 -4.44 -8.76 -13.39
N GLN A 436 -4.05 -8.77 -14.66
CA GLN A 436 -2.69 -8.41 -15.06
C GLN A 436 -2.65 -6.91 -15.31
N ILE A 437 -1.93 -6.16 -14.47
CA ILE A 437 -1.86 -4.70 -14.62
C ILE A 437 -0.86 -4.35 -15.72
N PRO A 438 -1.27 -3.65 -16.79
CA PRO A 438 -0.33 -3.18 -17.80
C PRO A 438 0.55 -2.05 -17.23
N PRO A 439 1.87 -2.05 -17.48
CA PRO A 439 2.72 -0.93 -17.10
C PRO A 439 2.29 0.33 -17.88
N PRO A 440 2.26 1.54 -17.27
CA PRO A 440 2.84 1.98 -15.99
C PRO A 440 1.88 2.03 -14.78
N LEU A 441 0.66 1.47 -14.87
CA LEU A 441 -0.35 1.51 -13.79
C LEU A 441 0.09 0.83 -12.48
N ASP A 442 1.09 -0.05 -12.58
CA ASP A 442 1.81 -0.70 -11.46
C ASP A 442 2.45 0.30 -10.47
N MET A 443 2.68 1.56 -10.88
CA MET A 443 3.16 2.59 -9.95
C MET A 443 2.11 3.05 -8.93
N VAL A 444 0.83 2.91 -9.28
CA VAL A 444 -0.31 3.30 -8.45
C VAL A 444 -0.91 2.10 -7.75
N LEU A 445 -1.15 1.03 -8.52
CA LEU A 445 -1.84 -0.17 -8.07
C LEU A 445 -0.80 -1.23 -7.71
N SER A 446 -0.69 -1.53 -6.42
CA SER A 446 0.22 -2.58 -5.94
C SER A 446 -0.34 -3.98 -6.23
N PRO A 447 0.51 -5.01 -6.44
CA PRO A 447 0.05 -6.39 -6.47
C PRO A 447 -0.68 -6.82 -5.18
N SER A 448 -0.37 -6.22 -4.02
CA SER A 448 -1.12 -6.44 -2.78
C SER A 448 -2.57 -5.96 -2.89
N ASP A 449 -2.79 -4.84 -3.55
CA ASP A 449 -4.10 -4.21 -3.68
C ASP A 449 -5.01 -5.08 -4.57
N ILE A 450 -4.45 -5.69 -5.62
CA ILE A 450 -5.17 -6.65 -6.47
C ILE A 450 -5.59 -7.89 -5.68
N GLN A 451 -4.72 -8.41 -4.82
CA GLN A 451 -5.05 -9.58 -3.98
C GLN A 451 -6.20 -9.25 -3.02
N ILE A 452 -6.24 -8.03 -2.48
CA ILE A 452 -7.37 -7.55 -1.67
C ILE A 452 -8.67 -7.57 -2.50
N TYR A 453 -8.67 -6.97 -3.70
CA TYR A 453 -9.83 -7.00 -4.59
C TYR A 453 -10.28 -8.43 -4.91
N SER A 454 -9.32 -9.34 -5.11
CA SER A 454 -9.60 -10.75 -5.38
C SER A 454 -10.31 -11.43 -4.20
N CYS A 455 -9.94 -11.08 -2.97
CA CYS A 455 -10.59 -11.59 -1.75
C CYS A 455 -11.99 -11.03 -1.56
N ILE A 456 -12.15 -9.71 -1.77
CA ILE A 456 -13.46 -9.04 -1.72
C ILE A 456 -14.39 -9.64 -2.78
N ASN A 457 -13.90 -9.85 -4.00
CA ASN A 457 -14.67 -10.49 -5.07
C ASN A 457 -15.12 -11.89 -4.66
N ALA A 458 -14.23 -12.75 -4.13
CA ALA A 458 -14.60 -14.10 -3.70
C ALA A 458 -15.70 -14.08 -2.62
N TYR A 459 -15.61 -13.14 -1.68
CA TYR A 459 -16.62 -12.93 -0.64
C TYR A 459 -17.98 -12.49 -1.23
N LEU A 460 -18.02 -11.39 -1.98
CA LEU A 460 -19.25 -10.86 -2.57
C LEU A 460 -19.89 -11.84 -3.57
N LEU A 461 -19.06 -12.50 -4.39
CA LEU A 461 -19.51 -13.46 -5.38
C LEU A 461 -20.14 -14.69 -4.72
N SER A 462 -19.63 -15.12 -3.56
CA SER A 462 -20.18 -16.27 -2.85
C SER A 462 -21.61 -16.02 -2.34
N MET A 463 -21.87 -14.81 -1.83
CA MET A 463 -23.19 -14.38 -1.39
C MET A 463 -24.15 -14.20 -2.57
N ARG A 464 -23.70 -13.52 -3.64
CA ARG A 464 -24.48 -13.38 -4.89
C ARG A 464 -24.82 -14.73 -5.48
N ARG A 465 -23.88 -15.68 -5.49
CA ARG A 465 -24.10 -17.04 -5.98
C ARG A 465 -25.20 -17.74 -5.19
N ALA A 466 -25.17 -17.71 -3.86
CA ALA A 466 -26.20 -18.33 -3.03
C ALA A 466 -27.59 -17.71 -3.32
N HIS A 467 -27.66 -16.39 -3.48
CA HIS A 467 -28.88 -15.68 -3.83
C HIS A 467 -29.41 -16.09 -5.23
N ILE A 468 -28.55 -16.14 -6.25
CA ILE A 468 -28.92 -16.60 -7.60
C ILE A 468 -29.40 -18.05 -7.57
N ARG A 469 -28.72 -18.95 -6.87
CA ARG A 469 -29.12 -20.36 -6.77
C ARG A 469 -30.48 -20.53 -6.10
N LEU A 470 -30.75 -19.79 -5.03
CA LEU A 470 -32.05 -19.82 -4.35
C LEU A 470 -33.16 -19.23 -5.21
N THR A 471 -32.89 -18.13 -5.92
CA THR A 471 -33.87 -17.54 -6.85
C THR A 471 -34.09 -18.42 -8.09
N ASP A 472 -33.08 -19.16 -8.55
CA ASP A 472 -33.19 -20.12 -9.66
C ASP A 472 -34.06 -21.34 -9.32
N LEU A 473 -34.15 -21.73 -8.04
CA LEU A 473 -35.18 -22.67 -7.61
C LEU A 473 -36.58 -22.16 -7.98
N TRP A 474 -36.76 -20.84 -8.14
CA TRP A 474 -38.02 -20.22 -8.58
C TRP A 474 -38.39 -20.45 -10.05
N LYS A 475 -37.43 -20.91 -10.86
CA LYS A 475 -37.65 -21.25 -12.27
C LYS A 475 -38.18 -22.67 -12.45
N ILE A 476 -38.04 -23.55 -11.45
CA ILE A 476 -38.55 -24.93 -11.53
C ILE A 476 -40.08 -24.92 -11.41
N THR A 477 -40.77 -24.89 -12.55
CA THR A 477 -42.23 -24.73 -12.62
C THR A 477 -42.99 -25.96 -12.14
N SER A 478 -42.45 -27.16 -12.36
CA SER A 478 -43.03 -28.46 -11.97
C SER A 478 -43.29 -28.60 -10.46
N LEU A 479 -42.47 -27.96 -9.62
CA LEU A 479 -42.60 -28.01 -8.17
C LEU A 479 -43.61 -27.00 -7.60
N ARG A 480 -44.02 -26.01 -8.41
CA ARG A 480 -44.82 -24.86 -7.95
C ARG A 480 -46.16 -24.72 -8.63
N ARG A 481 -46.21 -24.93 -9.94
CA ARG A 481 -47.40 -24.68 -10.77
C ARG A 481 -48.05 -26.03 -11.08
N GLN A 482 -49.35 -26.10 -10.84
CA GLN A 482 -50.15 -27.20 -11.37
C GLN A 482 -50.33 -26.97 -12.87
N TYR A 483 -49.75 -27.83 -13.71
CA TYR A 483 -50.06 -27.81 -15.13
C TYR A 483 -51.48 -28.40 -15.32
N PRO A 484 -52.37 -27.73 -16.07
CA PRO A 484 -53.61 -28.35 -16.49
C PRO A 484 -53.26 -29.57 -17.34
N THR A 485 -53.72 -30.75 -16.91
CA THR A 485 -53.58 -31.95 -17.73
C THR A 485 -54.48 -31.83 -18.97
N ALA A 486 -54.01 -32.34 -20.11
CA ALA A 486 -54.83 -32.42 -21.31
C ALA A 486 -56.13 -33.20 -21.03
N LYS A 487 -57.20 -32.92 -21.80
CA LYS A 487 -58.51 -33.59 -21.66
C LYS A 487 -58.32 -35.11 -21.60
N GLY A 488 -58.58 -35.70 -20.45
CA GLY A 488 -58.35 -37.11 -20.16
C GLY A 488 -59.30 -37.63 -19.08
N ASP A 489 -59.08 -38.87 -18.66
CA ASP A 489 -59.92 -39.58 -17.71
C ASP A 489 -60.02 -38.83 -16.38
N ARG A 490 -61.25 -38.64 -15.88
CA ARG A 490 -61.55 -37.80 -14.70
C ARG A 490 -60.82 -38.34 -13.46
N GLU A 491 -60.65 -39.65 -13.38
CA GLU A 491 -59.99 -40.33 -12.27
C GLU A 491 -58.48 -40.01 -12.23
N HIS A 492 -57.81 -40.04 -13.38
CA HIS A 492 -56.39 -39.72 -13.50
C HIS A 492 -56.10 -38.26 -13.12
N ILE A 493 -56.98 -37.32 -13.51
CA ILE A 493 -56.86 -35.90 -13.13
C ILE A 493 -57.00 -35.72 -11.61
N ILE A 494 -57.93 -36.44 -10.97
CA ILE A 494 -58.11 -36.41 -9.51
C ILE A 494 -56.89 -36.98 -8.80
N LEU A 495 -56.32 -38.09 -9.30
CA LEU A 495 -55.10 -38.70 -8.74
C LEU A 495 -53.89 -37.76 -8.83
N LEU A 496 -53.65 -37.17 -10.01
CA LEU A 496 -52.55 -36.20 -10.19
C LEU A 496 -52.73 -34.96 -9.31
N ARG A 497 -53.96 -34.47 -9.15
CA ARG A 497 -54.24 -33.37 -8.23
C ARG A 497 -53.97 -33.75 -6.77
N LYS A 498 -54.38 -34.94 -6.33
CA LYS A 498 -54.09 -35.43 -4.97
C LYS A 498 -52.58 -35.57 -4.73
N ARG A 499 -51.85 -36.14 -5.70
CA ARG A 499 -50.37 -36.29 -5.67
C ARG A 499 -49.69 -34.92 -5.56
N TRP A 500 -50.10 -33.97 -6.40
CA TRP A 500 -49.57 -32.60 -6.39
C TRP A 500 -49.86 -31.88 -5.06
N THR A 501 -51.09 -31.96 -4.55
CA THR A 501 -51.45 -31.32 -3.27
C THR A 501 -50.62 -31.88 -2.11
N SER A 502 -50.39 -33.20 -2.09
CA SER A 502 -49.54 -33.85 -1.08
C SER A 502 -48.09 -33.37 -1.16
N ARG A 503 -47.48 -33.36 -2.37
CA ARG A 503 -46.12 -32.84 -2.58
C ARG A 503 -46.00 -31.35 -2.26
N SER A 504 -46.96 -30.54 -2.71
CA SER A 504 -47.03 -29.11 -2.42
C SER A 504 -47.08 -28.87 -0.91
N SER A 505 -47.94 -29.57 -0.17
CA SER A 505 -47.98 -29.45 1.30
C SER A 505 -46.67 -29.83 1.97
N SER A 506 -45.98 -30.87 1.48
CA SER A 506 -44.68 -31.30 2.01
C SER A 506 -43.56 -30.30 1.75
N MET A 507 -43.63 -29.51 0.68
CA MET A 507 -42.59 -28.55 0.29
C MET A 507 -42.84 -27.13 0.83
N ARG A 508 -43.98 -26.87 1.47
CA ARG A 508 -44.31 -25.53 2.00
C ARG A 508 -43.24 -25.03 2.97
N SER A 509 -42.79 -25.86 3.90
CA SER A 509 -41.73 -25.47 4.85
C SER A 509 -40.44 -25.10 4.14
N SER A 510 -40.00 -25.92 3.18
CA SER A 510 -38.80 -25.66 2.37
C SER A 510 -38.90 -24.35 1.60
N TRP A 511 -40.06 -24.05 1.00
CA TRP A 511 -40.28 -22.79 0.30
C TRP A 511 -40.31 -21.58 1.23
N THR A 512 -40.89 -21.71 2.43
CA THR A 512 -40.86 -20.62 3.43
C THR A 512 -39.45 -20.34 3.96
N THR A 513 -38.66 -21.40 4.19
CA THR A 513 -37.25 -21.25 4.58
C THR A 513 -36.44 -20.64 3.43
N ALA A 514 -36.67 -21.07 2.18
CA ALA A 514 -36.02 -20.50 1.01
C ALA A 514 -36.39 -19.03 0.78
N SER A 515 -37.66 -18.63 0.99
CA SER A 515 -38.06 -17.22 0.88
C SER A 515 -37.45 -16.36 1.97
N ALA A 516 -37.35 -16.86 3.22
CA ALA A 516 -36.67 -16.17 4.30
C ALA A 516 -35.17 -15.99 4.01
N ALA A 517 -34.50 -17.04 3.50
CA ALA A 517 -33.10 -16.96 3.09
C ALA A 517 -32.87 -16.00 1.90
N ILE A 518 -33.79 -15.97 0.92
CA ILE A 518 -33.73 -15.01 -0.20
C ILE A 518 -33.87 -13.57 0.31
N PHE A 519 -34.84 -13.30 1.19
CA PHE A 519 -35.01 -11.97 1.77
C PHE A 519 -33.76 -11.53 2.54
N PHE A 520 -33.26 -12.38 3.43
CA PHE A 520 -32.04 -12.11 4.19
C PHE A 520 -30.84 -11.82 3.29
N LEU A 521 -30.58 -12.68 2.28
CA LEU A 521 -29.48 -12.47 1.34
C LEU A 521 -29.69 -11.25 0.46
N ALA A 522 -30.91 -10.94 0.03
CA ALA A 522 -31.21 -9.78 -0.78
C ALA A 522 -30.96 -8.47 -0.03
N GLU A 523 -31.41 -8.37 1.23
CA GLU A 523 -31.19 -7.17 2.05
C GLU A 523 -29.73 -6.99 2.45
N THR A 524 -29.03 -8.07 2.83
CA THR A 524 -27.60 -8.02 3.16
C THR A 524 -26.75 -7.69 1.93
N GLU A 525 -27.04 -8.29 0.78
CA GLU A 525 -26.37 -7.98 -0.49
C GLU A 525 -26.64 -6.54 -0.93
N ALA A 526 -27.90 -6.10 -0.89
CA ALA A 526 -28.26 -4.73 -1.25
C ALA A 526 -27.54 -3.71 -0.37
N TYR A 527 -27.49 -3.94 0.94
CA TYR A 527 -26.76 -3.09 1.87
C TYR A 527 -25.26 -3.02 1.54
N LEU A 528 -24.60 -4.17 1.38
CA LEU A 528 -23.16 -4.23 1.10
C LEU A 528 -22.81 -3.58 -0.25
N GLN A 529 -23.62 -3.80 -1.29
CA GLN A 529 -23.36 -3.27 -2.64
C GLN A 529 -23.75 -1.80 -2.80
N THR A 530 -24.95 -1.42 -2.35
CA THR A 530 -25.48 -0.06 -2.61
C THR A 530 -25.04 0.95 -1.57
N GLU A 531 -25.00 0.58 -0.29
CA GLU A 531 -24.65 1.53 0.77
C GLU A 531 -23.13 1.59 0.95
N ILE A 532 -22.46 0.44 1.09
CA ILE A 532 -21.01 0.41 1.37
C ILE A 532 -20.18 0.58 0.08
N VAL A 533 -20.28 -0.35 -0.88
CA VAL A 533 -19.42 -0.36 -2.06
C VAL A 533 -19.66 0.88 -2.93
N ALA A 534 -20.91 1.16 -3.31
CA ALA A 534 -21.22 2.30 -4.16
C ALA A 534 -21.01 3.64 -3.44
N GLY A 535 -21.39 3.75 -2.16
CA GLY A 535 -21.19 4.99 -1.39
C GLY A 535 -19.72 5.34 -1.15
N LEU A 536 -18.87 4.37 -0.83
CA LEU A 536 -17.43 4.60 -0.70
C LEU A 536 -16.78 4.91 -2.05
N TRP A 537 -17.23 4.26 -3.12
CA TRP A 537 -16.72 4.52 -4.47
C TRP A 537 -17.11 5.93 -4.95
N GLU A 538 -18.34 6.39 -4.72
CA GLU A 538 -18.78 7.72 -5.12
C GLU A 538 -17.91 8.81 -4.48
N GLY A 539 -17.66 8.73 -3.17
CA GLY A 539 -16.76 9.66 -2.48
C GLY A 539 -15.31 9.59 -2.98
N PHE A 540 -14.80 8.39 -3.30
CA PHE A 540 -13.46 8.24 -3.87
C PHE A 540 -13.37 8.76 -5.32
N HIS A 541 -14.41 8.50 -6.12
CA HIS A 541 -14.49 8.94 -7.51
C HIS A 541 -14.62 10.46 -7.60
N GLU A 542 -15.46 11.07 -6.76
CA GLU A 542 -15.59 12.53 -6.65
C GLU A 542 -14.25 13.17 -6.28
N TRP A 543 -13.52 12.60 -5.32
CA TRP A 543 -12.17 13.08 -4.96
C TRP A 543 -11.16 12.94 -6.12
N LEU A 544 -11.27 11.90 -6.95
CA LEU A 544 -10.44 11.74 -8.14
C LEU A 544 -10.79 12.76 -9.24
N THR A 545 -12.07 13.10 -9.41
CA THR A 545 -12.56 13.99 -10.48
C THR A 545 -12.65 15.46 -10.08
N ALA A 546 -12.59 15.80 -8.79
CA ALA A 546 -12.73 17.17 -8.27
C ALA A 546 -11.70 18.16 -8.85
N ASN A 547 -10.61 17.68 -9.43
CA ASN A 547 -9.56 18.49 -10.06
C ASN A 547 -9.70 18.62 -11.59
N ASP A 548 -10.71 18.01 -12.23
CA ASP A 548 -10.91 18.14 -13.68
C ASP A 548 -11.66 19.46 -14.00
N PRO A 549 -11.03 20.43 -14.67
CA PRO A 549 -11.63 21.74 -14.95
C PRO A 549 -12.88 21.69 -15.83
N LYS A 550 -13.26 20.53 -16.38
CA LYS A 550 -14.47 20.35 -17.19
C LYS A 550 -15.77 20.20 -16.39
N HIS A 551 -15.73 19.90 -15.10
CA HIS A 551 -16.94 19.67 -14.27
C HIS A 551 -17.24 20.79 -13.26
N GLY A 552 -16.47 21.89 -13.24
CA GLY A 552 -16.64 23.02 -12.32
C GLY A 552 -17.82 23.96 -12.60
N GLN A 553 -18.76 23.60 -13.47
CA GLN A 553 -20.00 24.34 -13.71
C GLN A 553 -21.23 23.45 -13.55
N SER A 554 -21.42 22.85 -12.39
CA SER A 554 -22.79 22.66 -11.89
C SER A 554 -22.76 22.39 -10.40
N ARG A 555 -23.67 23.08 -9.69
CA ARG A 555 -24.11 22.82 -8.32
C ARG A 555 -23.24 23.37 -7.19
N ALA A 556 -23.25 24.70 -7.06
CA ALA A 556 -23.11 25.33 -5.76
C ALA A 556 -24.38 25.08 -4.92
N PRO A 557 -24.30 24.52 -3.69
CA PRO A 557 -25.43 24.47 -2.78
C PRO A 557 -25.56 25.83 -2.06
N THR A 558 -26.65 26.55 -2.33
CA THR A 558 -27.09 27.71 -1.55
C THR A 558 -27.31 27.30 -0.08
N PRO A 559 -26.79 28.05 0.91
CA PRO A 559 -27.04 27.77 2.32
C PRO A 559 -28.49 28.11 2.69
N THR A 560 -29.15 27.14 3.29
CA THR A 560 -30.48 27.18 3.89
C THR A 560 -30.57 28.28 4.94
N LYS A 561 -31.25 29.39 4.61
CA LYS A 561 -31.82 30.30 5.62
C LYS A 561 -33.21 29.80 6.00
N LEU A 562 -33.39 29.60 7.30
CA LEU A 562 -34.65 29.43 8.00
C LEU A 562 -35.70 30.41 7.47
N ARG A 563 -36.87 29.88 7.11
CA ARG A 563 -38.06 30.66 6.79
C ARG A 563 -39.10 30.33 7.85
N ASP A 564 -39.28 31.28 8.76
CA ASP A 564 -40.47 31.42 9.58
C ASP A 564 -41.57 32.10 8.75
N GLU A 565 -42.81 31.80 9.08
CA GLU A 565 -44.02 32.06 8.30
C GLU A 565 -44.37 33.54 8.12
N LEU A 566 -45.00 33.86 6.97
CA LEU A 566 -46.26 34.63 6.81
C LEU A 566 -46.28 35.52 5.54
N GLY A 567 -47.24 35.21 4.65
CA GLY A 567 -48.06 36.21 3.97
C GLY A 567 -47.69 36.62 2.53
N GLY A 568 -48.56 36.23 1.59
CA GLY A 568 -49.08 37.15 0.58
C GLY A 568 -48.54 37.06 -0.85
N ALA A 569 -49.35 36.42 -1.72
CA ALA A 569 -49.87 36.94 -2.99
C ALA A 569 -48.93 37.17 -4.21
N ASP A 570 -49.35 36.54 -5.32
CA ASP A 570 -49.35 36.99 -6.73
C ASP A 570 -47.97 37.17 -7.42
N GLU A 571 -47.73 36.90 -8.70
CA GLU A 571 -48.44 36.38 -9.89
C GLU A 571 -47.30 36.13 -10.93
N ASP A 572 -47.41 35.03 -11.67
CA ASP A 572 -47.13 34.78 -13.11
C ASP A 572 -45.92 35.36 -13.92
N GLU A 573 -45.58 34.55 -14.95
CA GLU A 573 -44.87 34.80 -16.23
C GLU A 573 -43.32 34.73 -16.22
N GLU A 574 -42.64 33.76 -16.89
CA GLU A 574 -42.46 33.55 -18.36
C GLU A 574 -41.89 34.83 -19.01
N GLU A 575 -40.67 34.93 -19.56
CA GLU A 575 -40.06 34.22 -20.69
C GLU A 575 -38.67 34.84 -20.99
N GLU A 576 -37.75 34.00 -21.46
CA GLU A 576 -36.83 34.17 -22.61
C GLU A 576 -35.77 35.31 -22.73
N ASP A 577 -34.52 34.84 -22.83
CA ASP A 577 -33.47 35.11 -23.84
C ASP A 577 -33.47 36.45 -24.63
N ASP A 578 -32.34 37.17 -24.55
CA ASP A 578 -31.57 37.62 -25.74
C ASP A 578 -30.33 38.47 -25.31
N LEU A 579 -29.07 38.22 -25.72
CA LEU A 579 -28.44 38.32 -27.05
C LEU A 579 -27.63 39.65 -27.23
N TRP A 580 -26.37 39.54 -27.72
CA TRP A 580 -25.49 40.54 -28.39
C TRP A 580 -24.46 41.43 -27.62
N LEU A 581 -23.19 41.03 -27.75
CA LEU A 581 -22.07 41.69 -28.46
C LEU A 581 -21.63 43.15 -28.14
N GLY A 582 -20.44 43.27 -27.55
CA GLY A 582 -19.23 43.87 -28.17
C GLY A 582 -19.09 45.41 -28.28
N ASN A 583 -18.04 45.97 -27.65
CA ASN A 583 -17.10 46.88 -28.34
C ASN A 583 -15.85 47.24 -27.51
N GLU A 584 -14.71 47.30 -28.19
CA GLU A 584 -13.40 47.79 -27.72
C GLU A 584 -13.30 49.32 -27.86
N ASN A 585 -12.67 50.03 -26.90
CA ASN A 585 -11.42 50.79 -27.15
C ASN A 585 -10.84 51.55 -25.92
N GLU A 586 -9.52 51.38 -25.76
CA GLU A 586 -8.47 52.34 -25.33
C GLU A 586 -8.37 52.98 -23.91
N LYS A 587 -7.36 52.44 -23.17
CA LYS A 587 -6.14 53.11 -22.61
C LYS A 587 -6.13 53.69 -21.18
N PRO A 588 -4.93 53.79 -20.54
CA PRO A 588 -4.62 53.05 -19.31
C PRO A 588 -4.32 53.97 -18.13
N THR A 589 -4.60 53.51 -16.91
CA THR A 589 -3.85 53.81 -15.67
C THR A 589 -4.65 53.33 -14.47
N GLY A 590 -3.98 52.77 -13.48
CA GLY A 590 -4.54 52.59 -12.14
C GLY A 590 -4.46 51.15 -11.69
N GLN A 591 -3.63 50.92 -10.69
CA GLN A 591 -3.52 49.69 -9.90
C GLN A 591 -4.91 49.14 -9.60
N ASP A 592 -5.16 47.90 -10.01
CA ASP A 592 -6.20 47.11 -9.37
C ASP A 592 -5.72 45.69 -9.11
N HIS A 593 -5.94 45.32 -7.86
CA HIS A 593 -5.57 44.03 -7.30
C HIS A 593 -6.40 42.95 -7.97
N THR A 594 -5.80 42.17 -8.87
CA THR A 594 -6.36 40.88 -9.24
C THR A 594 -6.43 40.02 -7.96
N PRO A 595 -7.60 39.55 -7.51
CA PRO A 595 -7.65 38.56 -6.46
C PRO A 595 -6.98 37.31 -7.00
N LYS A 596 -5.87 36.92 -6.38
CA LYS A 596 -5.26 35.61 -6.59
C LYS A 596 -6.35 34.56 -6.41
N THR A 597 -6.67 33.85 -7.48
CA THR A 597 -7.34 32.55 -7.43
C THR A 597 -6.51 31.62 -6.54
N ARG A 598 -6.87 31.59 -5.25
CA ARG A 598 -6.78 30.44 -4.35
C ARG A 598 -8.09 29.67 -4.62
N ASP A 599 -8.16 28.39 -4.96
CA ASP A 599 -7.25 27.26 -4.86
C ASP A 599 -7.53 26.34 -6.06
N SER A 600 -6.56 26.16 -6.97
CA SER A 600 -6.52 24.94 -7.78
C SER A 600 -5.57 24.01 -7.05
N THR A 601 -6.10 22.99 -6.39
CA THR A 601 -5.31 21.92 -5.79
C THR A 601 -4.32 21.37 -6.82
N PRO A 602 -3.04 21.19 -6.47
CA PRO A 602 -2.04 20.70 -7.41
C PRO A 602 -2.51 19.35 -7.96
N PRO A 603 -2.22 19.05 -9.24
CA PRO A 603 -2.64 17.79 -9.85
C PRO A 603 -2.15 16.60 -9.01
N GLN A 604 -3.05 15.63 -8.77
CA GLN A 604 -2.81 14.51 -7.85
C GLN A 604 -1.54 13.74 -8.22
N ASP A 605 -0.58 13.77 -7.32
CA ASP A 605 0.63 12.97 -7.39
C ASP A 605 0.28 11.46 -7.30
N PRO A 606 0.84 10.58 -8.14
CA PRO A 606 0.55 9.15 -8.08
C PRO A 606 0.84 8.51 -6.72
N GLN A 607 1.76 9.06 -5.91
CA GLN A 607 1.93 8.61 -4.52
C GLN A 607 0.67 8.88 -3.70
N THR A 608 0.14 10.10 -3.77
CA THR A 608 -1.08 10.50 -3.07
C THR A 608 -2.28 9.66 -3.52
N LEU A 609 -2.35 9.33 -4.81
CA LEU A 609 -3.38 8.46 -5.36
C LEU A 609 -3.23 7.02 -4.84
N SER A 610 -2.01 6.48 -4.79
CA SER A 610 -1.76 5.14 -4.23
C SER A 610 -2.10 5.07 -2.73
N THR A 611 -1.78 6.11 -1.95
CA THR A 611 -2.12 6.17 -0.52
C THR A 611 -3.62 6.31 -0.30
N ALA A 612 -4.30 7.15 -1.11
CA ALA A 612 -5.75 7.29 -1.06
C ALA A 612 -6.45 5.98 -1.43
N HIS A 613 -5.98 5.29 -2.48
CA HIS A 613 -6.50 3.99 -2.90
C HIS A 613 -6.32 2.91 -1.83
N ARG A 614 -5.16 2.85 -1.15
CA ARG A 614 -4.96 1.94 -0.02
C ARG A 614 -5.87 2.26 1.15
N LEU A 615 -6.08 3.54 1.44
CA LEU A 615 -7.02 3.96 2.47
C LEU A 615 -8.46 3.55 2.10
N TYR A 616 -8.88 3.78 0.85
CA TYR A 616 -10.15 3.30 0.31
C TYR A 616 -10.30 1.78 0.51
N LEU A 617 -9.32 0.97 0.09
CA LEU A 617 -9.35 -0.48 0.25
C LEU A 617 -9.40 -0.94 1.72
N ARG A 618 -8.62 -0.29 2.60
CA ARG A 618 -8.65 -0.58 4.03
C ARG A 618 -10.03 -0.29 4.62
N THR A 619 -10.60 0.87 4.29
CA THR A 619 -11.96 1.20 4.73
C THR A 619 -12.99 0.25 4.14
N LEU A 620 -12.86 -0.15 2.88
CA LEU A 620 -13.77 -1.09 2.23
C LEU A 620 -13.74 -2.47 2.90
N ILE A 621 -12.56 -3.01 3.18
CA ILE A 621 -12.39 -4.30 3.88
C ILE A 621 -13.05 -4.26 5.26
N HIS A 622 -12.79 -3.20 6.03
CA HIS A 622 -13.35 -3.03 7.36
C HIS A 622 -14.88 -2.93 7.29
N ARG A 623 -15.42 -2.08 6.41
CA ARG A 623 -16.86 -1.86 6.21
C ARG A 623 -17.61 -3.07 5.66
N LEU A 624 -16.94 -3.93 4.89
CA LEU A 624 -17.52 -5.19 4.42
C LEU A 624 -17.47 -6.30 5.49
N LEU A 625 -16.97 -6.01 6.70
CA LEU A 625 -16.85 -6.95 7.83
C LEU A 625 -15.90 -8.13 7.57
N LEU A 626 -15.03 -8.05 6.56
CA LEU A 626 -14.10 -9.14 6.23
C LEU A 626 -13.04 -9.38 7.33
N THR A 627 -12.74 -8.38 8.15
CA THR A 627 -11.79 -8.49 9.27
C THR A 627 -12.40 -9.09 10.52
N GLN A 628 -13.71 -9.30 10.56
CA GLN A 628 -14.43 -9.80 11.74
C GLN A 628 -14.77 -11.30 11.59
N PRO A 629 -14.04 -12.21 12.27
CA PRO A 629 -14.33 -13.64 12.21
C PRO A 629 -15.68 -14.01 12.83
N THR A 630 -16.15 -13.20 13.78
CA THR A 630 -17.45 -13.35 14.47
C THR A 630 -18.64 -13.31 13.52
N PHE A 631 -18.55 -12.54 12.43
CA PHE A 631 -19.59 -12.45 11.41
C PHE A 631 -19.32 -13.37 10.20
N THR A 632 -18.07 -13.43 9.74
CA THR A 632 -17.72 -14.19 8.53
C THR A 632 -17.87 -15.71 8.70
N GLN A 633 -17.61 -16.27 9.89
CA GLN A 633 -17.74 -17.71 10.13
C GLN A 633 -19.21 -18.19 10.13
N PRO A 634 -20.15 -17.55 10.86
CA PRO A 634 -21.58 -17.87 10.74
C PRO A 634 -22.12 -17.69 9.32
N LEU A 635 -21.71 -16.63 8.62
CA LEU A 635 -22.13 -16.38 7.25
C LEU A 635 -21.66 -17.48 6.29
N TYR A 636 -20.39 -17.91 6.41
CA TYR A 636 -19.86 -19.00 5.59
C TYR A 636 -20.62 -20.32 5.81
N ASN A 637 -20.92 -20.65 7.07
CA ASN A 637 -21.72 -21.83 7.40
C ASN A 637 -23.13 -21.75 6.82
N LEU A 638 -23.78 -20.58 6.92
CA LEU A 638 -25.10 -20.34 6.33
C LEU A 638 -25.07 -20.56 4.80
N LEU A 639 -24.06 -20.04 4.09
CA LEU A 639 -23.91 -20.23 2.65
C LEU A 639 -23.75 -21.72 2.28
N ILE A 640 -23.00 -22.50 3.06
CA ILE A 640 -22.90 -23.96 2.88
C ILE A 640 -24.27 -24.63 3.09
N HIS A 641 -25.00 -24.26 4.14
CA HIS A 641 -26.31 -24.82 4.42
C HIS A 641 -27.32 -24.51 3.30
N ILE A 642 -27.26 -23.30 2.72
CA ILE A 642 -28.05 -22.91 1.55
C ILE A 642 -27.67 -23.76 0.33
N ASP A 643 -26.37 -24.00 0.10
CA ASP A 643 -25.91 -24.84 -1.00
C ASP A 643 -26.43 -26.28 -0.88
N HIS A 644 -26.46 -26.84 0.34
CA HIS A 644 -27.06 -28.14 0.61
C HIS A 644 -28.57 -28.13 0.42
N LEU A 645 -29.28 -27.08 0.88
CA LEU A 645 -30.73 -26.93 0.69
C LEU A 645 -31.08 -26.98 -0.81
N VAL A 646 -30.38 -26.20 -1.64
CA VAL A 646 -30.56 -26.18 -3.09
C VAL A 646 -30.27 -27.56 -3.71
N ALA A 647 -29.19 -28.23 -3.28
CA ALA A 647 -28.83 -29.56 -3.78
C ALA A 647 -29.90 -30.61 -3.45
N HIS A 648 -30.42 -30.63 -2.22
CA HIS A 648 -31.47 -31.56 -1.82
C HIS A 648 -32.80 -31.27 -2.53
N LEU A 649 -33.15 -30.01 -2.78
CA LEU A 649 -34.34 -29.66 -3.56
C LEU A 649 -34.25 -30.12 -5.02
N HIS A 650 -33.08 -29.95 -5.66
CA HIS A 650 -32.87 -30.50 -7.00
C HIS A 650 -32.89 -32.03 -7.03
N ARG A 651 -32.31 -32.70 -6.02
CA ARG A 651 -32.37 -34.16 -5.91
C ARG A 651 -33.80 -34.66 -5.70
N LEU A 652 -34.57 -34.01 -4.82
CA LEU A 652 -35.98 -34.32 -4.60
C LEU A 652 -36.80 -34.12 -5.88
N HIS A 653 -36.50 -33.07 -6.65
CA HIS A 653 -37.12 -32.86 -7.95
C HIS A 653 -36.83 -34.01 -8.92
N ALA A 654 -35.58 -34.45 -9.01
CA ALA A 654 -35.17 -35.57 -9.86
C ALA A 654 -35.88 -36.88 -9.46
N ILE A 655 -35.99 -37.16 -8.16
CA ILE A 655 -36.71 -38.33 -7.63
C ILE A 655 -38.21 -38.24 -7.95
N TYR A 656 -38.83 -37.07 -7.82
CA TYR A 656 -40.24 -36.92 -8.23
C TYR A 656 -40.42 -37.18 -9.72
N THR A 657 -39.50 -36.72 -10.57
CA THR A 657 -39.58 -36.99 -12.00
C THR A 657 -39.38 -38.47 -12.33
N SER A 658 -38.52 -39.21 -11.62
CA SER A 658 -38.36 -40.64 -11.84
C SER A 658 -39.57 -41.43 -11.35
N ILE A 659 -40.13 -41.11 -10.18
CA ILE A 659 -41.37 -41.74 -9.67
C ILE A 659 -42.55 -41.46 -10.61
N ASP A 660 -42.66 -40.26 -11.16
CA ASP A 660 -43.72 -39.94 -12.13
C ASP A 660 -43.53 -40.74 -13.43
N LEU A 661 -42.29 -40.97 -13.89
CA LEU A 661 -42.01 -41.85 -15.04
C LEU A 661 -42.33 -43.32 -14.76
N GLU A 662 -42.05 -43.83 -13.56
CA GLU A 662 -42.41 -45.20 -13.15
C GLU A 662 -43.93 -45.39 -13.13
N THR A 663 -44.64 -44.46 -12.51
CA THR A 663 -46.08 -44.58 -12.27
C THR A 663 -46.94 -44.28 -13.50
N ASP A 664 -46.54 -43.31 -14.34
CA ASP A 664 -47.35 -42.86 -15.47
C ASP A 664 -46.89 -43.47 -16.81
N ALA A 665 -45.60 -43.81 -16.96
CA ALA A 665 -45.04 -44.40 -18.19
C ALA A 665 -44.56 -45.86 -18.01
N GLY A 666 -44.58 -46.41 -16.80
CA GLY A 666 -44.19 -47.81 -16.52
C GLY A 666 -42.69 -48.08 -16.64
N VAL A 667 -41.85 -47.05 -16.63
CA VAL A 667 -40.39 -47.17 -16.79
C VAL A 667 -39.76 -47.43 -15.41
N VAL A 668 -39.76 -48.69 -14.98
CA VAL A 668 -39.25 -49.11 -13.66
C VAL A 668 -37.73 -49.30 -13.70
N ASP A 669 -37.01 -48.66 -12.76
CA ASP A 669 -35.60 -48.96 -12.51
C ASP A 669 -35.50 -50.06 -11.44
N ALA A 670 -35.14 -51.29 -11.85
CA ALA A 670 -35.13 -52.45 -10.97
C ALA A 670 -34.06 -52.41 -9.85
N PHE A 671 -33.14 -51.43 -9.90
CA PHE A 671 -31.99 -51.35 -9.01
C PHE A 671 -32.07 -50.21 -7.98
N VAL A 672 -33.13 -49.39 -8.00
CA VAL A 672 -33.27 -48.22 -7.11
C VAL A 672 -34.61 -48.24 -6.37
N ASP A 673 -34.57 -48.21 -5.04
CA ASP A 673 -35.76 -48.00 -4.22
C ASP A 673 -36.03 -46.49 -4.06
N LEU A 674 -36.76 -45.92 -5.03
CA LEU A 674 -37.05 -44.49 -5.09
C LEU A 674 -37.88 -43.99 -3.89
N GLU A 675 -38.69 -44.84 -3.27
CA GLU A 675 -39.52 -44.43 -2.14
C GLU A 675 -38.70 -44.29 -0.85
N SER A 676 -37.72 -45.16 -0.60
CA SER A 676 -36.82 -44.99 0.54
C SER A 676 -35.89 -43.80 0.34
N GLU A 677 -35.40 -43.56 -0.88
CA GLU A 677 -34.66 -42.35 -1.21
C GLU A 677 -35.47 -41.06 -1.01
N GLU A 678 -36.76 -41.05 -1.39
CA GLU A 678 -37.65 -39.90 -1.15
C GLU A 678 -37.76 -39.58 0.34
N ARG A 679 -37.99 -40.61 1.19
CA ARG A 679 -38.09 -40.44 2.65
C ARG A 679 -36.78 -39.94 3.25
N ASP A 680 -35.65 -40.44 2.76
CA ASP A 680 -34.32 -40.04 3.24
C ASP A 680 -33.97 -38.60 2.87
N VAL A 681 -34.23 -38.21 1.62
CA VAL A 681 -34.00 -36.83 1.16
C VAL A 681 -34.93 -35.86 1.88
N LYS A 682 -36.20 -36.22 2.14
CA LYS A 682 -37.12 -35.39 2.95
C LYS A 682 -36.64 -35.20 4.38
N ARG A 683 -36.14 -36.25 5.03
CA ARG A 683 -35.57 -36.14 6.40
C ARG A 683 -34.37 -35.21 6.42
N ARG A 684 -33.44 -35.35 5.47
CA ARG A 684 -32.26 -34.48 5.34
C ARG A 684 -32.65 -33.04 5.02
N LEU A 685 -33.68 -32.84 4.19
CA LEU A 685 -34.20 -31.52 3.85
C LEU A 685 -34.73 -30.80 5.10
N HIS A 686 -35.47 -31.48 5.96
CA HIS A 686 -35.98 -30.89 7.20
C HIS A 686 -34.88 -30.51 8.21
N ASP A 687 -33.85 -31.35 8.36
CA ASP A 687 -32.68 -31.05 9.19
C ASP A 687 -31.89 -29.84 8.65
N ILE A 688 -31.81 -29.68 7.33
CA ILE A 688 -31.13 -28.51 6.73
C ILE A 688 -32.01 -27.26 6.83
N GLU A 689 -33.34 -27.38 6.74
CA GLU A 689 -34.26 -26.27 6.97
C GLU A 689 -34.07 -25.65 8.36
N SER A 690 -33.92 -26.48 9.41
CA SER A 690 -33.69 -25.99 10.77
C SER A 690 -32.30 -25.35 10.91
N ARG A 691 -31.27 -25.91 10.27
CA ARG A 691 -29.91 -25.33 10.25
C ARG A 691 -29.83 -24.02 9.49
N VAL A 692 -30.54 -23.86 8.38
CA VAL A 692 -30.62 -22.58 7.64
C VAL A 692 -31.32 -21.53 8.50
N ARG A 693 -32.39 -21.91 9.22
CA ARG A 693 -33.08 -21.01 10.16
C ARG A 693 -32.15 -20.55 11.28
N SER A 694 -31.51 -21.49 11.97
CA SER A 694 -30.52 -21.21 13.02
C SER A 694 -29.39 -20.35 12.47
N GLY A 695 -28.88 -20.66 11.28
CA GLY A 695 -27.79 -19.89 10.66
C GLY A 695 -28.16 -18.44 10.36
N ILE A 696 -29.41 -18.16 9.97
CA ILE A 696 -29.89 -16.77 9.81
C ILE A 696 -29.93 -16.07 11.18
N GLU A 697 -30.45 -16.73 12.21
CA GLU A 697 -30.50 -16.19 13.57
C GLU A 697 -29.09 -15.92 14.13
N ASP A 698 -28.14 -16.83 13.91
CA ASP A 698 -26.74 -16.72 14.33
C ASP A 698 -26.04 -15.54 13.66
N VAL A 699 -26.26 -15.33 12.35
CA VAL A 699 -25.67 -14.20 11.62
C VAL A 699 -26.27 -12.87 12.08
N VAL A 700 -27.59 -12.80 12.30
CA VAL A 700 -28.23 -11.59 12.83
C VAL A 700 -27.77 -11.32 14.26
N ALA A 701 -27.61 -12.35 15.10
CA ALA A 701 -27.06 -12.20 16.44
C ALA A 701 -25.61 -11.70 16.41
N ALA A 702 -24.78 -12.18 15.47
CA ALA A 702 -23.43 -11.68 15.27
C ALA A 702 -23.41 -10.20 14.86
N LEU A 703 -24.34 -9.77 13.99
CA LEU A 703 -24.47 -8.35 13.62
C LEU A 703 -24.88 -7.47 14.81
N ARG A 704 -25.82 -7.94 15.65
CA ARG A 704 -26.22 -7.21 16.88
C ARG A 704 -25.08 -7.15 17.91
N ALA A 705 -24.29 -8.22 18.02
CA ALA A 705 -23.13 -8.24 18.91
C ALA A 705 -22.08 -7.21 18.47
N LEU A 706 -21.86 -7.07 17.15
CA LEU A 706 -20.97 -6.05 16.60
C LEU A 706 -21.50 -4.62 16.80
N GLU A 707 -22.82 -4.39 16.68
CA GLU A 707 -23.42 -3.09 17.01
C GLU A 707 -23.24 -2.74 18.50
N SER A 708 -23.31 -3.73 19.39
CA SER A 708 -23.16 -3.51 20.83
C SER A 708 -21.72 -3.25 21.30
N ASP A 709 -20.71 -3.46 20.44
CA ASP A 709 -19.32 -3.26 20.79
C ASP A 709 -18.91 -1.77 20.63
N PRO A 710 -18.61 -1.06 21.73
CA PRO A 710 -18.28 0.37 21.69
C PRO A 710 -16.93 0.65 20.99
N ILE A 711 -15.98 -0.30 21.02
CA ILE A 711 -14.67 -0.13 20.40
C ILE A 711 -14.81 -0.23 18.87
N PHE A 712 -15.56 -1.25 18.43
CA PHE A 712 -15.82 -1.47 17.02
C PHE A 712 -16.66 -0.35 16.41
N THR A 713 -17.70 0.12 17.11
CA THR A 713 -18.53 1.24 16.66
C THR A 713 -17.77 2.57 16.60
N ALA A 714 -16.87 2.85 17.53
CA ALA A 714 -15.98 4.03 17.47
C ALA A 714 -15.01 3.97 16.27
N GLU A 715 -14.43 2.79 15.99
CA GLU A 715 -13.60 2.56 14.80
C GLU A 715 -14.42 2.65 13.50
N TRP A 716 -15.67 2.17 13.54
CA TRP A 716 -16.64 2.25 12.44
C TRP A 716 -17.07 3.69 12.17
N GLU A 717 -17.28 4.55 13.16
CA GLU A 717 -17.70 5.94 12.94
C GLU A 717 -16.54 6.89 12.60
N GLY A 718 -15.31 6.44 12.79
CA GLY A 718 -14.10 7.21 12.52
C GLY A 718 -13.79 8.26 13.60
N ASP A 719 -14.27 8.02 14.83
CA ASP A 719 -14.05 8.89 15.99
C ASP A 719 -12.82 8.39 16.78
N THR A 720 -11.63 8.63 16.24
CA THR A 720 -10.41 8.62 17.04
C THR A 720 -10.12 10.04 17.53
N ALA A 721 -10.97 10.57 18.40
CA ALA A 721 -10.51 11.55 19.37
C ALA A 721 -9.69 10.80 20.44
N PRO A 722 -8.49 11.27 20.82
CA PRO A 722 -7.68 10.57 21.81
C PRO A 722 -8.44 10.58 23.14
N ALA A 723 -8.81 9.39 23.62
CA ALA A 723 -9.29 9.22 24.98
C ALA A 723 -8.17 9.67 25.92
N THR A 724 -8.33 10.83 26.52
CA THR A 724 -7.61 11.25 27.72
C THR A 724 -7.96 10.26 28.83
N ALA A 725 -7.12 9.25 29.03
CA ALA A 725 -7.08 8.45 30.24
C ALA A 725 -5.73 8.70 30.90
N THR A 726 -5.85 9.35 32.05
CA THR A 726 -4.90 9.56 33.15
C THR A 726 -3.74 8.58 33.27
N GLU A 727 -2.59 9.17 33.56
CA GLU A 727 -1.31 8.60 34.02
C GLU A 727 -1.46 7.44 35.02
N GLU A 728 -0.66 6.39 34.82
CA GLU A 728 0.18 5.78 35.87
C GLU A 728 1.28 4.93 35.18
N ASP A 729 2.50 5.07 35.70
CA ASP A 729 3.78 4.57 35.20
C ASP A 729 3.91 3.04 35.18
N ASP A 730 4.60 2.48 34.17
CA ASP A 730 5.81 1.64 34.36
C ASP A 730 6.38 1.11 33.02
N ASP A 731 7.69 0.88 33.04
CA ASP A 731 8.65 0.73 31.94
C ASP A 731 8.53 -0.50 31.00
N ASP A 732 9.22 -0.36 29.86
CA ASP A 732 9.76 -1.39 28.94
C ASP A 732 8.80 -2.21 28.05
N GLN A 733 8.64 -1.76 26.79
CA GLN A 733 8.96 -2.51 25.54
C GLN A 733 8.45 -1.69 24.32
N ARG A 734 9.27 -0.82 23.73
CA ARG A 734 8.92 -0.10 22.49
C ARG A 734 9.16 -0.99 21.27
N ASP A 735 8.11 -1.64 20.78
CA ASP A 735 8.02 -2.11 19.40
C ASP A 735 7.13 -1.16 18.57
N GLY A 736 7.66 -0.77 17.40
CA GLY A 736 7.15 0.33 16.60
C GLY A 736 5.79 0.07 15.95
N ARG A 737 4.76 0.78 16.44
CA ARG A 737 3.57 1.08 15.63
C ARG A 737 3.91 2.24 14.69
N ALA A 738 3.85 1.95 13.39
CA ALA A 738 4.05 2.92 12.33
C ALA A 738 3.06 4.08 12.48
N ARG A 739 3.63 5.26 12.66
CA ARG A 739 2.98 6.56 12.77
C ARG A 739 2.68 7.08 11.37
N ASP A 740 1.96 6.30 10.57
CA ASP A 740 1.61 6.63 9.18
C ASP A 740 0.27 7.40 9.07
N THR A 741 -0.40 7.64 10.19
CA THR A 741 -1.67 8.41 10.24
C THR A 741 -1.46 9.91 10.38
N ASP A 742 -0.33 10.35 10.96
CA ASP A 742 -0.06 11.78 11.21
C ASP A 742 0.36 12.55 9.95
N ASP A 743 0.82 11.86 8.90
CA ASP A 743 1.30 12.50 7.66
C ASP A 743 0.17 12.86 6.65
N ALA A 744 -1.08 12.43 6.91
CA ALA A 744 -2.21 12.64 5.99
C ALA A 744 -2.97 13.96 6.22
N GLU A 745 -2.94 14.51 7.44
CA GLU A 745 -3.72 15.70 7.80
C GLU A 745 -3.08 17.02 7.33
N GLU A 746 -1.75 17.07 7.17
CA GLU A 746 -1.06 18.32 6.78
C GLU A 746 -1.14 18.64 5.27
N ARG A 747 -1.68 17.75 4.42
CA ARG A 747 -1.81 17.99 2.96
C ARG A 747 -3.05 17.36 2.34
N GLY A 748 -4.26 17.82 2.72
CA GLY A 748 -5.49 17.56 1.95
C GLY A 748 -5.71 16.10 1.54
N GLY A 749 -5.37 15.16 2.44
CA GLY A 749 -5.48 13.73 2.18
C GLY A 749 -6.94 13.30 1.98
N PHE A 750 -7.15 12.26 1.18
CA PHE A 750 -8.46 11.64 0.99
C PHE A 750 -9.01 11.15 2.33
N THR A 751 -10.18 11.64 2.73
CA THR A 751 -10.95 11.13 3.86
C THR A 751 -12.06 10.24 3.33
N ALA A 752 -12.16 9.01 3.83
CA ALA A 752 -13.20 8.08 3.39
C ALA A 752 -14.58 8.60 3.81
N ALA A 753 -15.55 8.51 2.90
CA ALA A 753 -16.93 8.86 3.20
C ALA A 753 -17.47 8.02 4.37
N ARG A 754 -18.16 8.67 5.31
CA ARG A 754 -18.86 7.99 6.41
C ARG A 754 -20.15 7.39 5.84
N VAL A 755 -20.13 6.11 5.51
CA VAL A 755 -21.28 5.42 4.90
C VAL A 755 -21.57 4.10 5.59
N GLY A 756 -22.85 3.75 5.69
CA GLY A 756 -23.33 2.43 6.08
C GLY A 756 -23.26 2.16 7.59
N GLY A 757 -24.23 2.65 8.35
CA GLY A 757 -24.44 2.22 9.74
C GLY A 757 -25.03 0.81 9.77
N ILE A 758 -24.50 -0.08 10.62
CA ILE A 758 -25.00 -1.47 10.78
C ILE A 758 -26.46 -1.47 11.25
N ASN A 759 -26.84 -0.47 12.04
CA ASN A 759 -28.19 -0.27 12.57
C ASN A 759 -29.23 -0.19 11.45
N ARG A 760 -28.88 0.36 10.27
CA ARG A 760 -29.79 0.44 9.13
C ARG A 760 -30.06 -0.94 8.51
N LEU A 761 -29.04 -1.80 8.44
CA LEU A 761 -29.19 -3.19 8.03
C LEU A 761 -30.05 -3.95 9.04
N LEU A 762 -29.76 -3.81 10.33
CA LEU A 762 -30.53 -4.46 11.40
C LEU A 762 -31.99 -4.01 11.42
N MET A 763 -32.28 -2.73 11.23
CA MET A 763 -33.66 -2.23 11.09
C MET A 763 -34.38 -2.93 9.93
N LYS A 764 -33.78 -3.01 8.74
CA LYS A 764 -34.38 -3.70 7.58
C LYS A 764 -34.63 -5.20 7.85
N LEU A 765 -33.72 -5.85 8.56
CA LEU A 765 -33.85 -7.26 8.95
C LEU A 765 -34.92 -7.47 10.03
N ASP A 766 -35.10 -6.52 10.96
CA ASP A 766 -36.09 -6.56 12.03
C ASP A 766 -37.53 -6.27 11.52
N PHE A 767 -37.69 -5.37 10.54
CA PHE A 767 -38.98 -5.17 9.86
C PHE A 767 -39.45 -6.43 9.11
N GLY A 768 -38.54 -7.34 8.78
CA GLY A 768 -38.83 -8.62 8.13
C GLY A 768 -39.17 -9.77 9.09
N THR A 769 -39.63 -9.49 10.32
CA THR A 769 -39.89 -10.46 11.40
C THR A 769 -40.77 -11.64 10.96
N TRP A 770 -40.12 -12.68 10.42
CA TRP A 770 -40.70 -13.95 10.00
C TRP A 770 -40.70 -14.97 11.16
N PHE A 771 -39.76 -14.80 12.10
CA PHE A 771 -39.73 -15.53 13.36
C PHE A 771 -40.54 -14.74 14.38
N GLY A 772 -41.86 -14.84 14.30
CA GLY A 772 -42.72 -14.35 15.36
C GLY A 772 -42.24 -14.95 16.67
N ARG A 773 -41.68 -14.13 17.56
CA ARG A 773 -41.55 -14.51 18.96
C ARG A 773 -42.97 -14.73 19.48
N PRO A 774 -43.31 -15.91 20.02
CA PRO A 774 -44.40 -15.99 20.95
C PRO A 774 -43.86 -15.39 22.26
N ASP A 775 -43.72 -14.07 22.33
CA ASP A 775 -43.48 -13.42 23.62
C ASP A 775 -44.81 -13.54 24.38
N GLY A 776 -44.85 -14.55 25.24
CA GLY A 776 -45.86 -14.70 26.27
C GLY A 776 -45.80 -13.49 27.19
N HIS A 777 -46.72 -12.56 26.96
CA HIS A 777 -47.30 -11.76 28.04
C HIS A 777 -48.57 -12.48 28.50
N ASP A 778 -48.39 -13.61 29.20
CA ASP A 778 -49.34 -13.99 30.24
C ASP A 778 -48.93 -13.19 31.47
N ASP A 779 -49.53 -12.02 31.64
CA ASP A 779 -49.79 -11.48 32.96
C ASP A 779 -50.93 -10.46 32.90
N VAL A 780 -51.91 -10.70 33.78
CA VAL A 780 -53.03 -9.84 34.22
C VAL A 780 -54.28 -9.81 33.33
N GLU A 781 -55.27 -10.65 33.69
CA GLU A 781 -56.57 -10.14 34.16
C GLU A 781 -57.35 -11.25 34.91
N GLN A 782 -57.24 -11.21 36.24
CA GLN A 782 -58.37 -11.54 37.11
C GLN A 782 -59.23 -10.28 37.20
N LEU A 783 -60.41 -10.30 36.57
CA LEU A 783 -61.69 -9.87 37.15
C LEU A 783 -62.85 -10.21 36.20
#